data_AF-A0A944V1M5-F1
#
_entry.id   AF-A0A944V1M5-F1
#
_cell.length_a   1.000
_cell.length_b   1.000
_cell.length_c   1.000
_cell.angle_alpha   90.00
_cell.angle_beta   90.00
_cell.angle_gamma   90.00
#
_symmetry.space_group_name_H-M   'P 1'
#
loop_
_entity.id
_entity.type
_entity.pdbx_description
1 polymer ?
#
loop_
_entity_poly.entity_id
_entity_poly.type
_entity_poly.pdbx_seq_one_letter_code
_entity_poly.pdbx_strand_id
1 'polypeptide(L)'
;MKKKVILLVSFIIIGLIGLQAIDSVARPLKVKGNVDLTRNLESSALKLEDKLFNGDEVETKAESFAAIQFEDESSIIKLFPNTVLNIRTEKNGEKYNKKSLLKMGELWAKVEKGTGKFEIETPTTVASVKGTNFMINIGEDGTTELLTFEGEVIFQNKITGEAGAVLAGQRGVISGDQPIIILAIDPGDIEESQGDFINEEYEPIIEEEEEVPAREEVPIETPEVIEEEEETEESSSSGPFNMGGGVGSVMLGEETYTQIRLMPELSFGKFGLGLDIDLMIDSNGDIRTEDWDSFEDYVNKVYYLRYGERGDAFYGRLGGFKSYTLGHGLVMKDYSNMLRYPEYKQIGIQIGGKLPVAGMTAELFTSNAVKNEILGGRLTIQPLIGTSIPLFSKLTFGGTVAHDRNQVKGLLDSDDDNYPDHFDDFPFDEDWHNLIDTEIDDYHALYFSTVTNPTEEGFETWWEENEYFANRRNPSFSEFEEDDVTVFGADYELPFVQNPLFTLSHYGEAAQIMDHGMGFIFPGFYSKFLIFHMNLEYRFYQEDFMPAFFDQLYDEQRAFIYTDIDSVLTKESLVENMTSSHGWYGSLTTNILNFMYITVAYEDMYDENENNYRSLWGKANFDTKIIPKLTKAEIGYSQTGFDKLDAFKTPNAVINGSLGYSLGGNTQLVGSYQERYVDLDGNGKIKGEDETITSMSMGVEFSF
;
A
#
# COMPACT_ATOMS: atom_id res chain seq x y z
N MET A 1 20.37 1.21 45.27
CA MET A 1 20.06 1.65 43.88
C MET A 1 19.19 0.66 43.09
N LYS A 2 19.25 -0.67 43.33
CA LYS A 2 18.43 -1.66 42.60
C LYS A 2 16.91 -1.67 42.92
N LYS A 3 16.46 -1.15 44.08
CA LYS A 3 15.03 -1.08 44.44
C LYS A 3 14.25 0.14 43.90
N LYS A 4 14.94 1.15 43.34
CA LYS A 4 14.28 2.35 42.79
C LYS A 4 13.97 2.27 41.30
N VAL A 5 14.59 1.33 40.57
CA VAL A 5 14.37 1.12 39.13
C VAL A 5 13.15 0.24 38.88
N ILE A 6 12.88 -0.74 39.75
CA ILE A 6 11.72 -1.64 39.64
C ILE A 6 10.40 -0.90 39.90
N LEU A 7 10.39 0.08 40.81
CA LEU A 7 9.20 0.88 41.12
C LEU A 7 8.83 1.91 40.04
N LEU A 8 9.76 2.28 39.15
CA LEU A 8 9.48 3.18 38.03
C LEU A 8 8.86 2.42 36.84
N VAL A 9 9.21 1.14 36.66
CA VAL A 9 8.66 0.27 35.61
C VAL A 9 7.25 -0.21 35.97
N SER A 10 6.95 -0.43 37.27
CA SER A 10 5.59 -0.79 37.72
C SER A 10 4.56 0.34 37.59
N PHE A 11 4.98 1.60 37.59
CA PHE A 11 4.07 2.75 37.46
C PHE A 11 3.69 3.06 36.00
N ILE A 12 4.51 2.62 35.03
CA ILE A 12 4.25 2.79 33.59
C ILE A 12 3.32 1.69 33.08
N ILE A 13 3.38 0.48 33.65
CA ILE A 13 2.53 -0.66 33.24
C ILE A 13 1.08 -0.53 33.75
N ILE A 14 0.85 0.14 34.89
CA ILE A 14 -0.51 0.36 35.41
C ILE A 14 -1.20 1.58 34.74
N GLY A 15 -0.45 2.41 34.00
CA GLY A 15 -1.00 3.56 33.28
C GLY A 15 -1.67 3.23 31.93
N LEU A 16 -1.56 2.00 31.42
CA LEU A 16 -1.99 1.66 30.05
C LEU A 16 -3.15 0.67 29.93
N ILE A 17 -3.82 0.29 31.02
CA ILE A 17 -5.05 -0.52 30.95
C ILE A 17 -6.19 0.25 31.58
N GLY A 18 -6.63 1.29 30.87
CA GLY A 18 -8.01 1.75 30.98
C GLY A 18 -8.85 0.97 29.98
N LEU A 19 -9.43 -0.16 30.40
CA LEU A 19 -10.52 -0.78 29.65
C LEU A 19 -11.71 0.19 29.75
N GLN A 20 -11.95 0.98 28.70
CA GLN A 20 -13.24 1.68 28.59
C GLN A 20 -14.26 0.69 28.03
N ALA A 21 -15.42 0.60 28.69
CA ALA A 21 -16.56 -0.12 28.17
C ALA A 21 -17.04 0.57 26.89
N ILE A 22 -17.28 -0.21 25.83
CA ILE A 22 -17.87 0.30 24.58
C ILE A 22 -19.38 0.35 24.80
N ASP A 23 -19.97 1.54 24.73
CA ASP A 23 -21.42 1.74 24.87
C ASP A 23 -22.14 1.29 23.59
N SER A 24 -23.32 0.68 23.74
CA SER A 24 -24.23 0.45 22.62
C SER A 24 -24.73 1.78 22.05
N VAL A 25 -25.03 1.79 20.75
CA VAL A 25 -25.51 2.98 20.03
C VAL A 25 -26.91 2.79 19.45
N ALA A 26 -27.35 1.53 19.28
CA ALA A 26 -28.69 1.20 18.85
C ALA A 26 -29.13 -0.18 19.36
N ARG A 27 -30.43 -0.47 19.20
CA ARG A 27 -31.06 -1.76 19.53
C ARG A 27 -32.11 -2.14 18.48
N PRO A 28 -32.28 -3.44 18.17
CA PRO A 28 -33.38 -3.89 17.32
C PRO A 28 -34.74 -3.73 18.03
N LEU A 29 -35.73 -3.22 17.30
CA LEU A 29 -37.14 -3.22 17.70
C LEU A 29 -37.91 -4.37 17.04
N LYS A 30 -37.47 -4.81 15.86
CA LYS A 30 -38.09 -5.90 15.11
C LYS A 30 -37.07 -6.60 14.23
N VAL A 31 -37.16 -7.92 14.17
CA VAL A 31 -36.46 -8.76 13.19
C VAL A 31 -37.47 -9.73 12.59
N LYS A 32 -37.61 -9.73 11.26
CA LYS A 32 -38.50 -10.64 10.51
C LYS A 32 -37.71 -11.23 9.35
N GLY A 33 -37.69 -12.56 9.23
CA GLY A 33 -36.90 -13.26 8.23
C GLY A 33 -35.44 -13.44 8.66
N ASN A 34 -34.54 -13.58 7.70
CA ASN A 34 -33.11 -13.76 7.92
C ASN A 34 -32.44 -12.38 7.92
N VAL A 35 -32.02 -11.95 9.10
CA VAL A 35 -31.28 -10.71 9.28
C VAL A 35 -29.97 -11.03 9.96
N ASP A 36 -28.86 -10.70 9.32
CA ASP A 36 -27.53 -10.99 9.79
C ASP A 36 -26.93 -9.75 10.45
N LEU A 37 -26.36 -9.92 11.64
CA LEU A 37 -25.53 -8.97 12.35
C LEU A 37 -24.07 -9.39 12.16
N THR A 38 -23.30 -8.54 11.50
CA THR A 38 -21.86 -8.72 11.33
C THR A 38 -21.11 -7.76 12.24
N ARG A 39 -20.33 -8.32 13.17
CA ARG A 39 -19.48 -7.59 14.11
C ARG A 39 -18.08 -8.18 14.11
N ASN A 40 -17.05 -7.37 13.94
CA ASN A 40 -15.66 -7.85 13.87
C ASN A 40 -15.49 -9.00 12.85
N LEU A 41 -16.22 -8.92 11.72
CA LEU A 41 -16.28 -9.92 10.65
C LEU A 41 -16.87 -11.29 11.04
N GLU A 42 -17.44 -11.42 12.24
CA GLU A 42 -18.27 -12.56 12.59
C GLU A 42 -19.73 -12.21 12.30
N SER A 43 -20.36 -13.00 11.41
CA SER A 43 -21.78 -12.88 11.09
C SER A 43 -22.58 -13.83 11.97
N SER A 44 -23.66 -13.32 12.54
CA SER A 44 -24.62 -14.05 13.35
C SER A 44 -26.03 -13.58 13.06
N ALA A 45 -27.06 -14.40 13.29
CA ALA A 45 -28.44 -13.93 13.14
C ALA A 45 -28.76 -12.86 14.19
N LEU A 46 -29.22 -11.68 13.75
CA LEU A 46 -29.65 -10.58 14.61
C LEU A 46 -30.88 -11.00 15.43
N LYS A 47 -30.84 -10.73 16.74
CA LYS A 47 -31.92 -11.01 17.68
C LYS A 47 -32.40 -9.73 18.34
N LEU A 48 -33.61 -9.76 18.90
CA LEU A 48 -34.21 -8.61 19.57
C LEU A 48 -33.44 -8.15 20.81
N GLU A 49 -32.73 -9.08 21.47
CA GLU A 49 -31.95 -8.82 22.67
C GLU A 49 -30.54 -8.30 22.36
N ASP A 50 -30.14 -8.24 21.10
CA ASP A 50 -28.80 -7.79 20.72
C ASP A 50 -28.65 -6.28 20.93
N LYS A 51 -27.52 -5.89 21.49
CA LYS A 51 -27.08 -4.48 21.51
C LYS A 51 -26.22 -4.21 20.28
N LEU A 52 -26.52 -3.13 19.57
CA LEU A 52 -25.79 -2.73 18.37
C LEU A 52 -24.76 -1.67 18.73
N PHE A 53 -23.53 -1.87 18.30
CA PHE A 53 -22.40 -0.98 18.54
C PHE A 53 -22.00 -0.24 17.28
N ASN A 54 -21.21 0.81 17.45
CA ASN A 54 -20.67 1.56 16.34
C ASN A 54 -19.82 0.64 15.44
N GLY A 55 -20.13 0.61 14.14
CA GLY A 55 -19.47 -0.23 13.15
C GLY A 55 -20.16 -1.58 12.90
N ASP A 56 -21.18 -1.95 13.67
CA ASP A 56 -21.98 -3.15 13.37
C ASP A 56 -22.68 -3.00 12.01
N GLU A 57 -22.71 -4.09 11.24
CA GLU A 57 -23.44 -4.16 9.98
C GLU A 57 -24.67 -5.05 10.15
N VAL A 58 -25.83 -4.54 9.73
CA VAL A 58 -27.10 -5.27 9.73
C VAL A 58 -27.53 -5.48 8.28
N GLU A 59 -27.65 -6.74 7.88
CA GLU A 59 -28.07 -7.16 6.55
C GLU A 59 -29.42 -7.88 6.60
N THR A 60 -30.40 -7.38 5.85
CA THR A 60 -31.68 -8.07 5.62
C THR A 60 -31.60 -8.84 4.29
N LYS A 61 -31.82 -10.16 4.33
CA LYS A 61 -31.88 -10.98 3.11
C LYS A 61 -33.22 -10.80 2.37
N ALA A 62 -33.44 -11.57 1.30
CA ALA A 62 -34.73 -11.61 0.60
C ALA A 62 -35.90 -11.87 1.58
N GLU A 63 -37.03 -11.20 1.35
CA GLU A 63 -38.24 -11.26 2.19
C GLU A 63 -38.03 -10.96 3.69
N SER A 64 -36.94 -10.28 4.06
CA SER A 64 -36.56 -9.99 5.44
C SER A 64 -36.59 -8.50 5.76
N PHE A 65 -36.91 -8.16 7.01
CA PHE A 65 -37.08 -6.78 7.49
C PHE A 65 -36.48 -6.62 8.89
N ALA A 66 -35.92 -5.44 9.18
CA ALA A 66 -35.45 -5.09 10.51
C ALA A 66 -35.89 -3.67 10.88
N ALA A 67 -36.23 -3.44 12.15
CA ALA A 67 -36.42 -2.09 12.69
C ALA A 67 -35.40 -1.87 13.80
N ILE A 68 -34.72 -0.73 13.78
CA ILE A 68 -33.61 -0.39 14.67
C ILE A 68 -33.88 0.98 15.28
N GLN A 69 -33.75 1.07 16.60
CA GLN A 69 -33.86 2.30 17.38
C GLN A 69 -32.50 2.66 17.93
N PHE A 70 -32.06 3.90 17.69
CA PHE A 70 -30.85 4.40 18.36
C PHE A 70 -31.10 4.66 19.85
N GLU A 71 -30.07 4.52 20.67
CA GLU A 71 -30.15 4.52 22.15
C GLU A 71 -30.66 5.84 22.76
N ASP A 72 -30.50 6.96 22.04
CA ASP A 72 -31.04 8.26 22.44
C ASP A 72 -32.54 8.44 22.16
N GLU A 73 -33.18 7.38 21.68
CA GLU A 73 -34.59 7.30 21.29
C GLU A 73 -35.02 8.32 20.21
N SER A 74 -34.06 8.96 19.55
CA SER A 74 -34.35 10.10 18.68
C SER A 74 -34.61 9.75 17.22
N SER A 75 -34.34 8.51 16.83
CA SER A 75 -34.47 8.09 15.44
C SER A 75 -34.69 6.59 15.30
N ILE A 76 -35.62 6.21 14.44
CA ILE A 76 -35.88 4.83 14.04
C ILE A 76 -35.47 4.67 12.58
N ILE A 77 -34.78 3.58 12.27
CA ILE A 77 -34.52 3.12 10.90
C ILE A 77 -35.22 1.78 10.69
N LYS A 78 -35.87 1.62 9.55
CA LYS A 78 -36.50 0.38 9.08
C LYS A 78 -35.79 -0.06 7.80
N LEU A 79 -35.23 -1.27 7.81
CA LEU A 79 -34.54 -1.89 6.69
C LEU A 79 -35.50 -2.80 5.93
N PHE A 80 -35.58 -2.63 4.61
CA PHE A 80 -36.37 -3.46 3.70
C PHE A 80 -35.53 -4.64 3.18
N PRO A 81 -36.08 -5.58 2.39
CA PRO A 81 -35.31 -6.70 1.87
C PRO A 81 -34.05 -6.28 1.11
N ASN A 82 -33.03 -7.14 1.11
CA ASN A 82 -31.76 -6.94 0.40
C ASN A 82 -31.03 -5.64 0.78
N THR A 83 -31.07 -5.29 2.07
CA THR A 83 -30.50 -4.03 2.57
C THR A 83 -29.32 -4.29 3.48
N VAL A 84 -28.23 -3.56 3.28
CA VAL A 84 -27.03 -3.62 4.12
C VAL A 84 -26.76 -2.25 4.72
N LEU A 85 -26.97 -2.13 6.04
CA LEU A 85 -26.73 -0.90 6.80
C LEU A 85 -25.56 -1.09 7.77
N ASN A 86 -24.53 -0.26 7.66
CA ASN A 86 -23.51 -0.11 8.68
C ASN A 86 -23.89 1.01 9.66
N ILE A 87 -24.06 0.66 10.93
CA ILE A 87 -24.50 1.57 11.98
C ILE A 87 -23.31 2.41 12.43
N ARG A 88 -23.39 3.73 12.24
CA ARG A 88 -22.35 4.65 12.71
C ARG A 88 -22.95 5.79 13.53
N THR A 89 -22.46 5.95 14.74
CA THR A 89 -22.87 7.00 15.65
C THR A 89 -21.68 7.55 16.41
N GLU A 90 -21.61 8.87 16.49
CA GLU A 90 -20.62 9.60 17.28
C GLU A 90 -21.34 10.37 18.39
N LYS A 91 -20.89 10.16 19.63
CA LYS A 91 -21.43 10.87 20.80
C LYS A 91 -20.71 12.19 20.96
N ASN A 92 -21.43 13.30 20.78
CA ASN A 92 -20.91 14.65 20.97
C ASN A 92 -21.64 15.31 22.14
N GLY A 93 -21.07 15.18 23.35
CA GLY A 93 -21.69 15.62 24.59
C GLY A 93 -22.95 14.80 24.92
N GLU A 94 -24.11 15.48 25.03
CA GLU A 94 -25.42 14.86 25.26
C GLU A 94 -26.14 14.44 23.96
N LYS A 95 -25.57 14.72 22.78
CA LYS A 95 -26.19 14.46 21.48
C LYS A 95 -25.49 13.33 20.72
N TYR A 96 -26.25 12.64 19.89
CA TYR A 96 -25.75 11.54 19.05
C TYR A 96 -25.79 11.98 17.58
N ASN A 97 -24.61 12.17 17.00
CA ASN A 97 -24.47 12.38 15.56
C ASN A 97 -24.50 11.01 14.88
N LYS A 98 -25.56 10.73 14.11
CA LYS A 98 -25.74 9.44 13.43
C LYS A 98 -25.36 9.61 11.97
N LYS A 99 -24.41 8.81 11.50
CA LYS A 99 -23.86 8.90 10.14
C LYS A 99 -23.74 7.50 9.51
N SER A 100 -24.84 6.77 9.54
CA SER A 100 -24.88 5.37 9.09
C SER A 100 -24.69 5.28 7.56
N LEU A 101 -24.05 4.20 7.12
CA LEU A 101 -23.76 3.95 5.71
C LEU A 101 -24.70 2.86 5.18
N LEU A 102 -25.56 3.22 4.23
CA LEU A 102 -26.36 2.29 3.44
C LEU A 102 -25.52 1.85 2.23
N LYS A 103 -25.09 0.59 2.21
CA LYS A 103 -24.25 0.05 1.13
C LYS A 103 -25.06 -0.37 -0.09
N MET A 104 -26.23 -0.96 0.14
CA MET A 104 -27.18 -1.40 -0.88
C MET A 104 -28.57 -1.55 -0.27
N GLY A 105 -29.60 -1.54 -1.13
CA GLY A 105 -30.99 -1.73 -0.75
C GLY A 105 -31.66 -0.43 -0.30
N GLU A 106 -32.64 -0.58 0.57
CA GLU A 106 -33.60 0.48 0.87
C GLU A 106 -33.87 0.58 2.37
N LEU A 107 -33.94 1.81 2.87
CA LEU A 107 -34.35 2.08 4.24
C LEU A 107 -35.34 3.22 4.33
N TRP A 108 -36.17 3.14 5.37
CA TRP A 108 -37.00 4.23 5.83
C TRP A 108 -36.46 4.74 7.18
N ALA A 109 -36.47 6.05 7.37
CA ALA A 109 -36.00 6.67 8.61
C ALA A 109 -36.94 7.78 9.09
N LYS A 110 -37.19 7.80 10.39
CA LYS A 110 -37.86 8.89 11.11
C LYS A 110 -36.93 9.45 12.17
N VAL A 111 -36.71 10.76 12.11
CA VAL A 111 -35.74 11.47 12.93
C VAL A 111 -36.43 12.63 13.65
N GLU A 112 -36.28 12.69 14.96
CA GLU A 112 -36.81 13.77 15.79
C GLU A 112 -35.97 15.06 15.65
N LYS A 113 -36.58 16.21 15.92
CA LYS A 113 -35.87 17.51 15.81
C LYS A 113 -34.91 17.73 16.97
N GLY A 114 -33.71 18.23 16.66
CA GLY A 114 -32.78 18.79 17.65
C GLY A 114 -31.84 17.79 18.33
N THR A 115 -31.78 16.56 17.84
CA THR A 115 -31.16 15.39 18.50
C THR A 115 -29.71 15.11 18.09
N GLY A 116 -29.20 15.80 17.08
CA GLY A 116 -27.85 15.64 16.55
C GLY A 116 -27.85 15.84 15.04
N LYS A 117 -26.71 15.65 14.38
CA LYS A 117 -26.69 15.43 12.93
C LYS A 117 -27.23 14.04 12.64
N PHE A 118 -28.06 13.90 11.61
CA PHE A 118 -28.48 12.60 11.09
C PHE A 118 -28.18 12.57 9.59
N GLU A 119 -27.33 11.65 9.20
CA GLU A 119 -26.86 11.48 7.83
C GLU A 119 -26.96 10.01 7.46
N ILE A 120 -27.54 9.72 6.29
CA ILE A 120 -27.39 8.42 5.62
C ILE A 120 -26.45 8.64 4.45
N GLU A 121 -25.30 7.96 4.47
CA GLU A 121 -24.40 7.93 3.33
C GLU A 121 -24.70 6.73 2.45
N THR A 122 -24.62 6.91 1.13
CA THR A 122 -24.57 5.85 0.13
C THR A 122 -23.21 5.92 -0.59
N PRO A 123 -22.88 4.99 -1.50
CA PRO A 123 -21.67 5.09 -2.31
C PRO A 123 -21.57 6.45 -3.03
N THR A 124 -22.67 6.92 -3.61
CA THR A 124 -22.73 8.11 -4.47
C THR A 124 -23.33 9.35 -3.80
N THR A 125 -24.03 9.22 -2.68
CA THR A 125 -24.76 10.36 -2.08
C THR A 125 -24.61 10.50 -0.56
N VAL A 126 -24.94 11.69 -0.05
CA VAL A 126 -25.18 11.92 1.37
C VAL A 126 -26.57 12.56 1.54
N ALA A 127 -27.43 11.92 2.33
CA ALA A 127 -28.72 12.46 2.75
C ALA A 127 -28.62 13.01 4.17
N SER A 128 -28.48 14.33 4.30
CA SER A 128 -28.38 15.02 5.59
C SER A 128 -29.74 15.57 6.01
N VAL A 129 -30.19 15.24 7.22
CA VAL A 129 -31.56 15.53 7.63
C VAL A 129 -31.66 16.16 9.01
N LYS A 130 -32.78 16.86 9.24
CA LYS A 130 -33.09 17.48 10.53
C LYS A 130 -34.59 17.47 10.79
N GLY A 131 -35.06 16.47 11.53
CA GLY A 131 -36.47 16.38 11.90
C GLY A 131 -37.36 15.97 10.73
N THR A 132 -37.10 14.79 10.17
CA THR A 132 -37.61 14.34 8.88
C THR A 132 -38.14 12.92 8.94
N ASN A 133 -39.08 12.64 8.04
CA ASN A 133 -39.55 11.32 7.70
C ASN A 133 -39.24 11.10 6.22
N PHE A 134 -38.38 10.15 5.90
CA PHE A 134 -37.89 9.94 4.54
C PHE A 134 -37.54 8.48 4.27
N MET A 135 -37.40 8.15 2.99
CA MET A 135 -36.95 6.85 2.50
C MET A 135 -35.85 7.06 1.48
N ILE A 136 -34.86 6.16 1.48
CA ILE A 136 -33.74 6.18 0.54
C ILE A 136 -33.48 4.77 0.02
N ASN A 137 -33.28 4.67 -1.30
CA ASN A 137 -33.06 3.43 -2.04
C ASN A 137 -31.82 3.56 -2.92
N ILE A 138 -31.04 2.48 -3.04
CA ILE A 138 -29.97 2.33 -4.03
C ILE A 138 -30.43 1.26 -5.03
N GLY A 139 -30.75 1.70 -6.25
CA GLY A 139 -31.10 0.82 -7.37
C GLY A 139 -29.92 -0.06 -7.81
N GLU A 140 -30.22 -1.16 -8.51
CA GLU A 140 -29.21 -2.10 -9.03
C GLU A 140 -28.21 -1.44 -10.01
N ASP A 141 -28.62 -0.35 -10.67
CA ASP A 141 -27.81 0.47 -11.56
C ASP A 141 -26.96 1.52 -10.83
N GLY A 142 -26.99 1.53 -9.49
CA GLY A 142 -26.30 2.51 -8.64
C GLY A 142 -27.03 3.86 -8.50
N THR A 143 -28.21 4.01 -9.10
CA THR A 143 -29.05 5.20 -8.94
C THR A 143 -29.55 5.29 -7.50
N THR A 144 -29.29 6.40 -6.81
CA THR A 144 -29.83 6.64 -5.47
C THR A 144 -31.07 7.52 -5.56
N GLU A 145 -32.17 7.03 -4.97
CA GLU A 145 -33.44 7.73 -4.90
C GLU A 145 -33.81 8.04 -3.46
N LEU A 146 -34.34 9.24 -3.24
CA LEU A 146 -34.72 9.75 -1.93
C LEU A 146 -36.14 10.31 -1.96
N LEU A 147 -37.05 9.80 -1.14
CA LEU A 147 -38.40 10.30 -0.97
C LEU A 147 -38.53 11.00 0.39
N THR A 148 -38.99 12.25 0.40
CA THR A 148 -39.20 13.00 1.65
C THR A 148 -40.69 13.14 1.95
N PHE A 149 -41.16 12.56 3.06
CA PHE A 149 -42.55 12.62 3.49
C PHE A 149 -42.82 13.79 4.42
N GLU A 150 -41.90 14.07 5.35
CA GLU A 150 -41.97 15.21 6.26
C GLU A 150 -40.59 15.85 6.43
N GLY A 151 -40.55 17.18 6.51
CA GLY A 151 -39.32 17.95 6.69
C GLY A 151 -38.58 18.24 5.38
N GLU A 152 -37.26 18.32 5.48
CA GLU A 152 -36.33 18.65 4.40
C GLU A 152 -35.07 17.79 4.54
N VAL A 153 -34.64 17.21 3.42
CA VAL A 153 -33.37 16.48 3.31
C VAL A 153 -32.44 17.24 2.38
N ILE A 154 -31.22 17.53 2.83
CA ILE A 154 -30.15 18.00 1.96
C ILE A 154 -29.53 16.76 1.31
N PHE A 155 -29.76 16.59 0.02
CA PHE A 155 -29.32 15.46 -0.78
C PHE A 155 -28.14 15.89 -1.63
N GLN A 156 -26.96 15.32 -1.38
CA GLN A 156 -25.71 15.72 -2.02
C GLN A 156 -25.13 14.58 -2.86
N ASN A 157 -24.72 14.88 -4.08
CA ASN A 157 -23.91 13.99 -4.92
C ASN A 157 -22.44 14.09 -4.47
N LYS A 158 -21.84 12.97 -4.07
CA LYS A 158 -20.45 12.90 -3.59
C LYS A 158 -19.42 13.04 -4.71
N ILE A 159 -19.80 12.73 -5.95
CA ILE A 159 -18.92 12.79 -7.14
C ILE A 159 -18.76 14.24 -7.60
N THR A 160 -19.88 14.95 -7.77
CA THR A 160 -19.86 16.34 -8.25
C THR A 160 -19.77 17.37 -7.14
N GLY A 161 -20.10 16.98 -5.90
CA GLY A 161 -20.24 17.87 -4.75
C GLY A 161 -21.55 18.68 -4.75
N GLU A 162 -22.38 18.57 -5.79
CA GLU A 162 -23.65 19.30 -5.91
C GLU A 162 -24.64 18.84 -4.81
N ALA A 163 -25.34 19.79 -4.19
CA ALA A 163 -26.34 19.52 -3.16
C ALA A 163 -27.67 20.22 -3.45
N GLY A 164 -28.76 19.52 -3.23
CA GLY A 164 -30.13 20.00 -3.43
C GLY A 164 -31.02 19.66 -2.24
N ALA A 165 -31.94 20.56 -1.90
CA ALA A 165 -32.94 20.31 -0.88
C ALA A 165 -34.13 19.54 -1.47
N VAL A 166 -34.41 18.34 -0.95
CA VAL A 166 -35.60 17.55 -1.25
C VAL A 166 -36.61 17.80 -0.13
N LEU A 167 -37.69 18.51 -0.45
CA LEU A 167 -38.72 18.92 0.51
C LEU A 167 -39.82 17.86 0.63
N ALA A 168 -40.62 17.95 1.69
CA ALA A 168 -41.80 17.11 1.86
C ALA A 168 -42.70 17.06 0.59
N GLY A 169 -43.03 15.85 0.14
CA GLY A 169 -43.76 15.57 -1.09
C GLY A 169 -42.89 15.49 -2.34
N GLN A 170 -41.57 15.56 -2.21
CA GLN A 170 -40.62 15.49 -3.33
C GLN A 170 -39.77 14.21 -3.30
N ARG A 171 -39.34 13.80 -4.48
CA ARG A 171 -38.36 12.74 -4.75
C ARG A 171 -37.11 13.36 -5.36
N GLY A 172 -35.95 13.03 -4.82
CA GLY A 172 -34.64 13.35 -5.40
C GLY A 172 -34.03 12.10 -6.03
N VAL A 173 -33.41 12.24 -7.21
CA VAL A 173 -32.73 11.16 -7.93
C VAL A 173 -31.32 11.61 -8.31
N ILE A 174 -30.32 10.79 -8.00
CA ILE A 174 -28.92 10.97 -8.38
C ILE A 174 -28.43 9.68 -9.03
N SER A 175 -27.88 9.80 -10.24
CA SER A 175 -27.28 8.69 -10.99
C SER A 175 -25.90 9.11 -11.50
N GLY A 176 -24.84 8.47 -11.01
CA GLY A 176 -23.46 8.84 -11.34
C GLY A 176 -23.14 10.32 -11.08
N ASP A 177 -22.58 10.99 -12.09
CA ASP A 177 -22.21 12.40 -12.09
C ASP A 177 -23.33 13.34 -12.55
N GLN A 178 -24.54 12.81 -12.80
CA GLN A 178 -25.64 13.62 -13.31
C GLN A 178 -26.17 14.61 -12.25
N PRO A 179 -26.71 15.76 -12.68
CA PRO A 179 -27.34 16.72 -11.77
C PRO A 179 -28.52 16.11 -11.00
N ILE A 180 -28.79 16.65 -9.82
CA ILE A 180 -29.88 16.18 -8.97
C ILE A 180 -31.23 16.46 -9.63
N ILE A 181 -32.03 15.41 -9.87
CA ILE A 181 -33.39 15.54 -10.41
C ILE A 181 -34.38 15.53 -9.25
N ILE A 182 -35.18 16.61 -9.13
CA ILE A 182 -36.23 16.72 -8.10
C ILE A 182 -37.62 16.65 -8.75
N LEU A 183 -38.41 15.67 -8.34
CA LEU A 183 -39.77 15.39 -8.82
C LEU A 183 -40.77 15.38 -7.66
N ALA A 184 -42.07 15.32 -7.95
CA ALA A 184 -43.10 15.05 -6.94
C ALA A 184 -43.24 13.53 -6.73
N ILE A 185 -43.53 13.11 -5.49
CA ILE A 185 -43.81 11.70 -5.17
C ILE A 185 -45.15 11.27 -5.80
N ASP A 186 -45.18 10.11 -6.46
CA ASP A 186 -46.39 9.45 -6.98
C ASP A 186 -46.91 8.41 -5.96
N PRO A 187 -48.24 8.23 -5.83
CA PRO A 187 -48.81 7.14 -5.03
C PRO A 187 -48.26 5.72 -5.30
N GLY A 188 -47.68 5.48 -6.49
CA GLY A 188 -47.03 4.21 -6.83
C GLY A 188 -45.58 4.05 -6.34
N ASP A 189 -44.96 5.10 -5.79
CA ASP A 189 -43.55 5.06 -5.36
C ASP A 189 -43.33 4.29 -4.03
N ILE A 190 -44.41 3.90 -3.34
CA ILE A 190 -44.33 3.08 -2.11
C ILE A 190 -45.18 1.81 -2.31
N GLU A 191 -44.56 0.65 -2.17
CA GLU A 191 -45.26 -0.63 -2.21
C GLU A 191 -46.15 -0.83 -0.99
N GLU A 192 -47.24 -1.60 -1.14
CA GLU A 192 -48.18 -1.92 -0.04
C GLU A 192 -47.44 -2.61 1.13
N SER A 193 -46.49 -3.49 0.82
CA SER A 193 -45.64 -4.20 1.80
C SER A 193 -44.75 -3.24 2.61
N GLN A 194 -44.21 -2.21 1.97
CA GLN A 194 -43.40 -1.18 2.61
C GLN A 194 -44.28 -0.30 3.50
N GLY A 195 -45.44 0.12 2.99
CA GLY A 195 -46.42 0.91 3.72
C GLY A 195 -46.89 0.23 5.00
N ASP A 196 -47.18 -1.06 4.96
CA ASP A 196 -47.57 -1.84 6.14
C ASP A 196 -46.47 -1.88 7.19
N PHE A 197 -45.22 -2.11 6.79
CA PHE A 197 -44.09 -2.15 7.71
C PHE A 197 -43.76 -0.77 8.31
N ILE A 198 -43.86 0.30 7.52
CA ILE A 198 -43.64 1.68 7.97
C ILE A 198 -44.64 2.07 9.07
N ASN A 199 -45.90 1.64 8.94
CA ASN A 199 -46.97 2.00 9.88
C ASN A 199 -47.03 1.14 11.16
N GLU A 200 -46.14 0.14 11.33
CA GLU A 200 -46.04 -0.66 12.56
C GLU A 200 -45.37 0.15 13.70
N GLU A 201 -46.04 0.29 14.86
CA GLU A 201 -45.54 0.94 16.10
C GLU A 201 -44.98 -0.09 17.11
N TYR A 202 -44.01 0.31 17.95
CA TYR A 202 -43.31 -0.56 18.91
C TYR A 202 -43.37 -0.04 20.37
N GLU A 203 -43.47 -0.93 21.37
CA GLU A 203 -43.43 -0.59 22.82
C GLU A 203 -42.00 -0.71 23.41
N PRO A 204 -41.59 0.12 24.40
CA PRO A 204 -40.23 0.11 24.98
C PRO A 204 -39.98 -1.04 25.99
N ILE A 205 -38.74 -1.59 26.01
CA ILE A 205 -38.28 -2.71 26.86
C ILE A 205 -37.43 -2.19 28.06
N ILE A 206 -37.60 -2.75 29.27
CA ILE A 206 -36.90 -2.39 30.53
C ILE A 206 -35.92 -3.52 30.96
N GLU A 207 -34.62 -3.24 31.21
CA GLU A 207 -33.58 -4.22 31.65
C GLU A 207 -33.26 -4.14 33.17
N GLU A 208 -32.99 -5.29 33.83
CA GLU A 208 -32.49 -5.44 35.23
C GLU A 208 -31.07 -6.10 35.24
N GLU A 209 -30.14 -5.66 36.12
CA GLU A 209 -28.73 -6.14 36.23
C GLU A 209 -28.45 -7.16 37.36
N GLU A 210 -27.51 -8.12 37.17
CA GLU A 210 -26.96 -9.04 38.20
C GLU A 210 -25.39 -9.06 38.24
N GLU A 211 -24.80 -9.30 39.43
CA GLU A 211 -23.34 -9.25 39.76
C GLU A 211 -22.60 -10.63 39.72
N VAL A 212 -21.26 -10.62 39.52
CA VAL A 212 -20.37 -11.81 39.35
C VAL A 212 -19.22 -11.88 40.40
N PRO A 213 -18.80 -13.07 40.92
CA PRO A 213 -17.71 -13.20 41.93
C PRO A 213 -16.32 -13.61 41.40
N ALA A 214 -15.29 -13.52 42.27
CA ALA A 214 -13.84 -13.45 42.01
C ALA A 214 -13.04 -14.80 41.93
N ARG A 215 -11.81 -14.73 41.37
CA ARG A 215 -10.91 -15.83 40.90
C ARG A 215 -9.63 -16.02 41.76
N GLU A 216 -9.15 -17.27 41.93
CA GLU A 216 -7.88 -17.65 42.60
C GLU A 216 -6.70 -17.91 41.63
N GLU A 217 -5.46 -17.75 42.10
CA GLU A 217 -4.17 -17.79 41.35
C GLU A 217 -3.41 -19.14 41.46
N VAL A 218 -2.54 -19.45 40.47
CA VAL A 218 -1.65 -20.64 40.40
C VAL A 218 -0.19 -20.21 40.12
N PRO A 219 0.87 -20.90 40.62
CA PRO A 219 2.26 -20.43 40.56
C PRO A 219 3.03 -20.81 39.28
N ILE A 220 4.07 -20.02 38.97
CA ILE A 220 4.93 -20.07 37.77
C ILE A 220 6.22 -20.86 38.05
N GLU A 221 6.61 -21.76 37.13
CA GLU A 221 7.98 -22.31 37.04
C GLU A 221 8.76 -21.68 35.88
N THR A 222 10.05 -21.45 36.12
CA THR A 222 11.05 -20.86 35.22
C THR A 222 11.70 -21.89 34.28
N PRO A 223 11.94 -21.58 32.99
CA PRO A 223 12.89 -22.32 32.16
C PRO A 223 14.26 -21.64 32.02
N GLU A 224 15.25 -22.49 31.76
CA GLU A 224 16.69 -22.27 31.59
C GLU A 224 17.09 -21.58 30.27
N VAL A 225 18.32 -21.05 30.29
CA VAL A 225 19.05 -20.32 29.25
C VAL A 225 19.49 -21.22 28.10
N ILE A 226 19.32 -20.77 26.84
CA ILE A 226 20.01 -21.29 25.65
C ILE A 226 20.58 -20.10 24.86
N GLU A 227 21.85 -20.21 24.48
CA GLU A 227 22.68 -19.21 23.79
C GLU A 227 22.35 -19.10 22.29
N GLU A 228 22.56 -17.89 21.77
CA GLU A 228 22.26 -17.38 20.42
C GLU A 228 23.36 -17.70 19.39
N GLU A 229 22.98 -17.83 18.12
CA GLU A 229 23.80 -17.43 16.96
C GLU A 229 23.00 -16.44 16.07
N GLU A 230 23.69 -15.44 15.55
CA GLU A 230 23.18 -14.23 14.87
C GLU A 230 22.60 -14.49 13.48
N GLU A 231 21.53 -13.76 13.09
CA GLU A 231 21.19 -13.60 11.67
C GLU A 231 20.54 -12.25 11.34
N THR A 232 20.94 -11.76 10.16
CA THR A 232 20.49 -10.62 9.36
C THR A 232 19.03 -10.69 8.97
N GLU A 233 18.42 -9.53 8.65
CA GLU A 233 17.03 -9.39 8.20
C GLU A 233 16.75 -10.09 6.86
N GLU A 234 16.57 -11.41 6.91
CA GLU A 234 15.59 -12.17 6.12
C GLU A 234 14.88 -13.09 7.12
N SER A 235 13.61 -13.37 6.93
CA SER A 235 12.79 -14.19 7.84
C SER A 235 13.42 -15.56 8.14
N SER A 236 14.16 -15.69 9.24
CA SER A 236 14.72 -16.97 9.69
C SER A 236 13.67 -17.74 10.50
N SER A 237 12.84 -18.51 9.81
CA SER A 237 12.37 -19.77 10.39
C SER A 237 13.55 -20.75 10.27
N SER A 238 14.19 -21.11 11.38
CA SER A 238 15.41 -21.94 11.42
C SER A 238 15.16 -23.43 11.13
N GLY A 239 14.26 -23.75 10.21
CA GLY A 239 14.05 -25.08 9.65
C GLY A 239 14.51 -25.13 8.19
N PRO A 240 14.88 -26.30 7.64
CA PRO A 240 15.24 -26.46 6.22
C PRO A 240 14.08 -26.20 5.24
N PHE A 241 12.92 -25.81 5.79
CA PHE A 241 11.65 -25.64 5.11
C PHE A 241 10.90 -24.49 5.79
N ASN A 242 10.50 -23.53 4.98
CA ASN A 242 9.48 -22.54 5.30
C ASN A 242 8.38 -22.64 4.23
N MET A 243 7.16 -22.20 4.55
CA MET A 243 6.03 -22.28 3.62
C MET A 243 5.12 -21.07 3.84
N GLY A 244 5.01 -20.23 2.83
CA GLY A 244 3.90 -19.30 2.63
C GLY A 244 2.86 -19.89 1.67
N GLY A 245 1.72 -19.23 1.50
CA GLY A 245 0.70 -19.67 0.55
C GLY A 245 -0.68 -19.86 1.15
N GLY A 246 -1.69 -19.89 0.28
CA GLY A 246 -3.11 -19.81 0.59
C GLY A 246 -3.94 -19.36 -0.60
N VAL A 247 -5.19 -18.97 -0.32
CA VAL A 247 -6.31 -19.12 -1.25
C VAL A 247 -7.06 -17.80 -1.41
N GLY A 248 -7.46 -17.48 -2.64
CA GLY A 248 -8.22 -16.28 -2.98
C GLY A 248 -8.98 -16.43 -4.30
N SER A 249 -9.55 -15.32 -4.79
CA SER A 249 -10.13 -15.24 -6.13
C SER A 249 -9.41 -14.15 -6.91
N VAL A 250 -9.10 -14.41 -8.17
CA VAL A 250 -8.44 -13.48 -9.09
C VAL A 250 -9.29 -13.34 -10.36
N MET A 251 -9.40 -12.11 -10.87
CA MET A 251 -10.10 -11.83 -12.12
C MET A 251 -9.06 -11.61 -13.21
N LEU A 252 -9.14 -12.38 -14.29
CA LEU A 252 -8.28 -12.29 -15.46
C LEU A 252 -9.16 -12.05 -16.68
N GLY A 253 -9.09 -10.85 -17.25
CA GLY A 253 -10.05 -10.39 -18.26
C GLY A 253 -11.48 -10.34 -17.68
N GLU A 254 -12.41 -11.03 -18.33
CA GLU A 254 -13.83 -11.13 -17.90
C GLU A 254 -14.11 -12.35 -17.01
N GLU A 255 -13.13 -13.22 -16.76
CA GLU A 255 -13.31 -14.47 -16.02
C GLU A 255 -12.76 -14.40 -14.59
N THR A 256 -13.48 -15.01 -13.63
CA THR A 256 -13.04 -15.12 -12.23
C THR A 256 -12.55 -16.53 -11.93
N TYR A 257 -11.34 -16.64 -11.42
CA TYR A 257 -10.71 -17.88 -10.98
C TYR A 257 -10.60 -17.93 -9.47
N THR A 258 -10.79 -19.11 -8.89
CA THR A 258 -10.35 -19.44 -7.53
C THR A 258 -8.88 -19.84 -7.59
N GLN A 259 -8.01 -19.10 -6.91
CA GLN A 259 -6.57 -19.33 -6.88
C GLN A 259 -6.16 -20.00 -5.57
N ILE A 260 -5.37 -21.08 -5.66
CA ILE A 260 -4.66 -21.69 -4.53
C ILE A 260 -3.17 -21.53 -4.80
N ARG A 261 -2.49 -20.76 -3.96
CA ARG A 261 -1.08 -20.42 -4.10
C ARG A 261 -0.24 -21.01 -2.99
N LEU A 262 0.98 -21.44 -3.28
CA LEU A 262 1.92 -22.07 -2.35
C LEU A 262 3.32 -21.55 -2.61
N MET A 263 3.96 -20.99 -1.58
CA MET A 263 5.30 -20.43 -1.66
C MET A 263 6.25 -21.15 -0.69
N PRO A 264 6.65 -22.40 -0.97
CA PRO A 264 7.66 -23.08 -0.17
C PRO A 264 9.04 -22.46 -0.39
N GLU A 265 9.76 -22.26 0.71
CA GLU A 265 11.18 -21.96 0.69
C GLU A 265 11.95 -23.14 1.29
N LEU A 266 12.84 -23.71 0.49
CA LEU A 266 13.66 -24.86 0.84
C LEU A 266 15.11 -24.43 0.97
N SER A 267 15.73 -24.75 2.11
CA SER A 267 17.15 -24.51 2.33
C SER A 267 17.88 -25.83 2.60
N PHE A 268 18.84 -26.15 1.74
CA PHE A 268 19.68 -27.35 1.86
C PHE A 268 21.17 -26.99 1.76
N GLY A 269 21.82 -26.86 2.92
CA GLY A 269 23.20 -26.40 2.99
C GLY A 269 23.31 -24.98 2.45
N LYS A 270 24.13 -24.78 1.42
CA LYS A 270 24.25 -23.48 0.72
C LYS A 270 23.14 -23.24 -0.30
N PHE A 271 22.36 -24.25 -0.68
CA PHE A 271 21.31 -24.08 -1.69
C PHE A 271 20.03 -23.56 -1.06
N GLY A 272 19.43 -22.55 -1.67
CA GLY A 272 18.08 -22.05 -1.38
C GLY A 272 17.20 -22.17 -2.63
N LEU A 273 15.96 -22.60 -2.47
CA LEU A 273 14.95 -22.64 -3.52
C LEU A 273 13.66 -22.06 -2.97
N GLY A 274 13.23 -20.92 -3.50
CA GLY A 274 11.88 -20.40 -3.33
C GLY A 274 11.05 -20.78 -4.54
N LEU A 275 9.89 -21.40 -4.33
CA LEU A 275 8.90 -21.61 -5.36
C LEU A 275 7.71 -20.68 -5.15
N ASP A 276 6.99 -20.46 -6.23
CA ASP A 276 5.72 -19.78 -6.27
C ASP A 276 4.77 -20.57 -7.16
N ILE A 277 3.95 -21.42 -6.54
CA ILE A 277 3.08 -22.35 -7.23
C ILE A 277 1.65 -21.92 -7.02
N ASP A 278 0.97 -21.51 -8.07
CA ASP A 278 -0.43 -21.15 -8.03
C ASP A 278 -1.28 -22.02 -8.96
N LEU A 279 -2.46 -22.38 -8.48
CA LEU A 279 -3.45 -23.19 -9.17
C LEU A 279 -4.72 -22.36 -9.34
N MET A 280 -5.05 -21.99 -10.56
CA MET A 280 -6.26 -21.25 -10.89
C MET A 280 -7.37 -22.20 -11.36
N ILE A 281 -8.55 -22.08 -10.76
CA ILE A 281 -9.71 -22.94 -11.01
C ILE A 281 -10.88 -22.06 -11.42
N ASP A 282 -11.45 -22.29 -12.60
CA ASP A 282 -12.55 -21.50 -13.13
C ASP A 282 -13.89 -21.77 -12.39
N SER A 283 -14.95 -21.08 -12.83
CA SER A 283 -16.30 -21.25 -12.26
C SER A 283 -16.94 -22.63 -12.51
N ASN A 284 -16.44 -23.38 -13.50
CA ASN A 284 -16.87 -24.75 -13.81
C ASN A 284 -16.11 -25.81 -13.01
N GLY A 285 -15.04 -25.41 -12.31
CA GLY A 285 -14.16 -26.29 -11.54
C GLY A 285 -13.00 -26.85 -12.35
N ASP A 286 -12.77 -26.34 -13.56
CA ASP A 286 -11.66 -26.71 -14.43
C ASP A 286 -10.42 -25.88 -14.09
N ILE A 287 -9.25 -26.53 -14.07
CA ILE A 287 -7.97 -25.87 -13.82
C ILE A 287 -7.57 -25.12 -15.08
N ARG A 288 -7.17 -23.85 -14.94
CA ARG A 288 -6.58 -23.06 -16.01
C ARG A 288 -5.30 -23.74 -16.51
N THR A 289 -5.34 -24.24 -17.73
CA THR A 289 -4.22 -25.02 -18.29
C THR A 289 -3.13 -24.15 -18.88
N GLU A 290 -3.47 -22.92 -19.25
CA GLU A 290 -2.60 -21.90 -19.82
C GLU A 290 -1.43 -21.55 -18.89
N ASP A 291 -1.59 -21.71 -17.56
CA ASP A 291 -0.51 -21.43 -16.61
C ASP A 291 0.46 -22.63 -16.42
N TRP A 292 0.33 -23.67 -17.26
CA TRP A 292 1.00 -24.97 -17.11
C TRP A 292 1.31 -25.67 -18.44
N ASP A 293 1.01 -25.07 -19.59
CA ASP A 293 1.07 -25.75 -20.89
C ASP A 293 2.39 -25.55 -21.64
N SER A 294 3.18 -24.55 -21.26
CA SER A 294 4.49 -24.24 -21.84
C SER A 294 5.63 -24.52 -20.86
N PHE A 295 6.85 -24.66 -21.38
CA PHE A 295 8.05 -24.81 -20.52
C PHE A 295 8.32 -23.54 -19.70
N GLU A 296 7.95 -22.37 -20.23
CA GLU A 296 8.13 -21.07 -19.60
C GLU A 296 7.29 -20.94 -18.32
N ASP A 297 6.07 -21.47 -18.33
CA ASP A 297 5.19 -21.44 -17.16
C ASP A 297 5.77 -22.16 -15.95
N TYR A 298 6.43 -23.30 -16.17
CA TYR A 298 7.11 -24.03 -15.09
C TYR A 298 8.30 -23.24 -14.54
N VAL A 299 9.02 -22.50 -15.39
CA VAL A 299 10.11 -21.63 -14.95
C VAL A 299 9.55 -20.45 -14.15
N ASN A 300 8.40 -19.92 -14.55
CA ASN A 300 7.69 -18.87 -13.83
C ASN A 300 7.21 -19.30 -12.44
N LYS A 301 7.12 -20.60 -12.14
CA LYS A 301 6.87 -21.06 -10.76
C LYS A 301 8.11 -21.05 -9.84
N VAL A 302 9.29 -20.69 -10.34
CA VAL A 302 10.50 -20.54 -9.53
C VAL A 302 10.61 -19.09 -9.05
N TYR A 303 10.43 -18.85 -7.76
CA TYR A 303 10.49 -17.51 -7.16
C TYR A 303 11.94 -17.03 -7.02
N TYR A 304 12.82 -17.88 -6.49
CA TYR A 304 14.25 -17.69 -6.58
C TYR A 304 15.02 -19.01 -6.47
N LEU A 305 16.24 -19.01 -7.00
CA LEU A 305 17.28 -20.00 -6.76
C LEU A 305 18.48 -19.30 -6.14
N ARG A 306 19.05 -19.86 -5.07
CA ARG A 306 20.22 -19.31 -4.39
C ARG A 306 21.27 -20.39 -4.15
N TYR A 307 22.53 -20.00 -4.22
CA TYR A 307 23.66 -20.74 -3.68
C TYR A 307 24.53 -19.80 -2.84
N GLY A 308 24.73 -20.11 -1.56
CA GLY A 308 25.50 -19.32 -0.61
C GLY A 308 24.83 -18.01 -0.24
N GLU A 309 25.47 -17.28 0.67
CA GLU A 309 25.04 -15.93 1.10
C GLU A 309 26.09 -14.88 0.74
N ARG A 310 25.68 -13.61 0.69
CA ARG A 310 26.61 -12.49 0.49
C ARG A 310 27.72 -12.55 1.56
N GLY A 311 28.97 -12.62 1.12
CA GLY A 311 30.15 -12.79 1.99
C GLY A 311 30.77 -14.20 1.94
N ASP A 312 30.06 -15.19 1.38
CA ASP A 312 30.63 -16.50 1.07
C ASP A 312 31.75 -16.41 0.03
N ALA A 313 32.56 -17.48 -0.05
CA ALA A 313 33.63 -17.60 -1.05
C ALA A 313 33.10 -17.45 -2.49
N PHE A 314 31.92 -17.99 -2.74
CA PHE A 314 31.12 -17.78 -3.94
C PHE A 314 29.66 -17.86 -3.53
N TYR A 315 28.86 -16.95 -4.05
CA TYR A 315 27.41 -16.96 -3.92
C TYR A 315 26.76 -16.50 -5.23
N GLY A 316 25.50 -16.90 -5.41
CA GLY A 316 24.68 -16.43 -6.50
C GLY A 316 23.20 -16.61 -6.20
N ARG A 317 22.39 -15.73 -6.78
CA ARG A 317 20.94 -15.74 -6.69
C ARG A 317 20.35 -15.44 -8.07
N LEU A 318 19.27 -16.12 -8.41
CA LEU A 318 18.44 -15.89 -9.59
C LEU A 318 16.99 -15.75 -9.14
N GLY A 319 16.23 -14.80 -9.68
CA GLY A 319 14.81 -14.55 -9.35
C GLY A 319 14.57 -13.18 -8.72
N GLY A 320 13.65 -13.12 -7.75
CA GLY A 320 13.27 -11.86 -7.10
C GLY A 320 14.22 -11.40 -5.99
N PHE A 321 14.40 -10.07 -5.89
CA PHE A 321 15.19 -9.36 -4.88
C PHE A 321 14.31 -8.36 -4.13
N LYS A 322 14.01 -8.63 -2.85
CA LYS A 322 13.17 -7.75 -2.02
C LYS A 322 13.85 -6.41 -1.66
N SER A 323 15.17 -6.42 -1.53
CA SER A 323 16.01 -5.25 -1.31
C SER A 323 17.45 -5.57 -1.73
N TYR A 324 18.10 -4.62 -2.39
CA TYR A 324 19.49 -4.73 -2.81
C TYR A 324 20.20 -3.39 -2.70
N THR A 325 21.31 -3.37 -1.94
CA THR A 325 22.12 -2.16 -1.68
C THR A 325 23.58 -2.40 -2.05
N LEU A 326 24.15 -1.45 -2.78
CA LEU A 326 25.56 -1.35 -3.10
C LEU A 326 26.17 -0.14 -2.37
N GLY A 327 27.47 -0.20 -2.08
CA GLY A 327 28.13 0.88 -1.34
C GLY A 327 27.57 1.05 0.08
N HIS A 328 27.43 2.32 0.50
CA HIS A 328 26.61 2.74 1.63
C HIS A 328 25.27 3.36 1.17
N GLY A 329 24.92 3.19 -0.11
CA GLY A 329 23.62 3.55 -0.65
C GLY A 329 23.57 4.86 -1.42
N LEU A 330 24.68 5.54 -1.70
CA LEU A 330 24.64 6.71 -2.60
C LEU A 330 24.32 6.32 -4.05
N VAL A 331 24.82 5.17 -4.52
CA VAL A 331 24.58 4.69 -5.90
C VAL A 331 23.25 3.94 -6.02
N MET A 332 23.10 2.90 -5.20
CA MET A 332 21.93 2.01 -5.22
C MET A 332 21.59 1.61 -3.80
N LYS A 333 20.34 1.85 -3.39
CA LYS A 333 19.89 1.62 -2.02
C LYS A 333 18.50 1.03 -2.02
N ASP A 334 18.37 -0.13 -1.40
CA ASP A 334 17.11 -0.85 -1.22
C ASP A 334 16.37 -1.13 -2.55
N TYR A 335 17.10 -1.25 -3.67
CA TYR A 335 16.52 -1.57 -4.98
C TYR A 335 15.78 -2.90 -4.94
N SER A 336 14.62 -2.96 -5.60
CA SER A 336 13.79 -4.16 -5.67
C SER A 336 13.27 -4.35 -7.09
N ASN A 337 13.48 -5.52 -7.67
CA ASN A 337 12.87 -5.90 -8.95
C ASN A 337 11.49 -6.57 -8.75
N MET A 338 10.92 -6.43 -7.54
CA MET A 338 9.72 -7.14 -7.12
C MET A 338 8.55 -6.20 -6.86
N LEU A 339 8.66 -4.93 -7.18
CA LEU A 339 7.64 -3.94 -6.84
C LEU A 339 6.31 -4.19 -7.57
N ARG A 340 6.38 -4.64 -8.83
CA ARG A 340 5.22 -5.02 -9.66
C ARG A 340 4.78 -6.48 -9.48
N TYR A 341 5.41 -7.24 -8.59
CA TYR A 341 5.05 -8.63 -8.36
C TYR A 341 3.75 -8.74 -7.55
N PRO A 342 2.81 -9.66 -7.88
CA PRO A 342 2.95 -10.76 -8.83
C PRO A 342 2.54 -10.44 -10.27
N GLU A 343 2.02 -9.25 -10.56
CA GLU A 343 1.49 -8.86 -11.88
C GLU A 343 2.57 -8.91 -12.97
N TYR A 344 3.77 -8.41 -12.66
CA TYR A 344 4.93 -8.50 -13.53
C TYR A 344 6.11 -9.12 -12.78
N LYS A 345 6.65 -10.22 -13.34
CA LYS A 345 7.75 -10.98 -12.71
C LYS A 345 9.08 -10.72 -13.41
N GLN A 346 9.95 -10.00 -12.72
CA GLN A 346 11.35 -9.87 -13.15
C GLN A 346 12.21 -11.00 -12.59
N ILE A 347 13.03 -11.62 -13.44
CA ILE A 347 14.01 -12.64 -13.05
C ILE A 347 15.38 -12.01 -13.02
N GLY A 348 15.82 -11.47 -11.89
CA GLY A 348 17.15 -10.88 -11.79
C GLY A 348 18.24 -11.92 -11.53
N ILE A 349 19.51 -11.51 -11.64
CA ILE A 349 20.68 -12.32 -11.29
C ILE A 349 21.60 -11.51 -10.39
N GLN A 350 22.12 -12.15 -9.35
CA GLN A 350 23.20 -11.67 -8.51
C GLN A 350 24.26 -12.76 -8.46
N ILE A 351 25.54 -12.39 -8.65
CA ILE A 351 26.66 -13.29 -8.45
C ILE A 351 27.77 -12.55 -7.72
N GLY A 352 28.45 -13.21 -6.80
CA GLY A 352 29.57 -12.58 -6.11
C GLY A 352 30.42 -13.56 -5.33
N GLY A 353 31.52 -13.05 -4.78
CA GLY A 353 32.41 -13.87 -3.97
C GLY A 353 33.80 -13.30 -3.80
N LYS A 354 34.66 -14.10 -3.17
CA LYS A 354 36.07 -13.80 -2.94
C LYS A 354 36.86 -14.13 -4.21
N LEU A 355 37.67 -13.19 -4.66
CA LEU A 355 38.55 -13.41 -5.80
C LEU A 355 39.79 -14.23 -5.39
N PRO A 356 40.52 -14.84 -6.34
CA PRO A 356 41.77 -15.56 -6.04
C PRO A 356 42.88 -14.68 -5.43
N VAL A 357 42.72 -13.36 -5.47
CA VAL A 357 43.61 -12.39 -4.85
C VAL A 357 43.12 -12.06 -3.45
N ALA A 358 44.00 -12.25 -2.45
CA ALA A 358 43.65 -12.08 -1.04
C ALA A 358 43.09 -10.68 -0.74
N GLY A 359 41.97 -10.64 -0.03
CA GLY A 359 41.31 -9.40 0.37
C GLY A 359 40.50 -8.72 -0.74
N MET A 360 40.32 -9.35 -1.91
CA MET A 360 39.47 -8.82 -2.98
C MET A 360 38.13 -9.58 -3.06
N THR A 361 37.03 -8.85 -3.22
CA THR A 361 35.71 -9.43 -3.53
C THR A 361 35.09 -8.72 -4.72
N ALA A 362 34.29 -9.44 -5.50
CA ALA A 362 33.51 -8.87 -6.58
C ALA A 362 32.06 -9.33 -6.48
N GLU A 363 31.16 -8.48 -6.94
CA GLU A 363 29.73 -8.71 -7.00
C GLU A 363 29.17 -8.07 -8.27
N LEU A 364 28.24 -8.75 -8.93
CA LEU A 364 27.51 -8.30 -10.10
C LEU A 364 26.02 -8.57 -9.91
N PHE A 365 25.22 -7.71 -10.50
CA PHE A 365 23.77 -7.67 -10.38
C PHE A 365 23.12 -7.28 -11.72
N THR A 366 21.96 -7.87 -12.02
CA THR A 366 21.03 -7.39 -13.04
C THR A 366 19.60 -7.55 -12.54
N SER A 367 18.75 -6.56 -12.75
CA SER A 367 17.34 -6.58 -12.31
C SER A 367 16.52 -7.64 -13.06
N ASN A 368 16.84 -7.83 -14.34
CA ASN A 368 16.21 -8.80 -15.22
C ASN A 368 17.30 -9.50 -16.07
N ALA A 369 17.27 -10.82 -16.15
CA ALA A 369 18.26 -11.65 -16.84
C ALA A 369 18.05 -11.67 -18.37
N VAL A 370 16.82 -11.44 -18.82
CA VAL A 370 16.42 -11.47 -20.23
C VAL A 370 16.57 -10.07 -20.83
N LYS A 371 15.82 -9.09 -20.30
CA LYS A 371 15.87 -7.69 -20.78
C LYS A 371 17.23 -7.03 -20.48
N ASN A 372 17.84 -7.37 -19.33
CA ASN A 372 19.20 -6.97 -18.94
C ASN A 372 19.44 -5.45 -18.99
N GLU A 373 18.45 -4.67 -18.58
CA GLU A 373 18.43 -3.21 -18.69
C GLU A 373 19.20 -2.53 -17.57
N ILE A 374 18.97 -2.95 -16.32
CA ILE A 374 19.62 -2.38 -15.15
C ILE A 374 20.69 -3.33 -14.65
N LEU A 375 21.92 -2.83 -14.58
CA LEU A 375 23.11 -3.54 -14.17
C LEU A 375 23.72 -2.89 -12.94
N GLY A 376 24.27 -3.71 -12.05
CA GLY A 376 25.02 -3.26 -10.88
C GLY A 376 26.31 -4.06 -10.72
N GLY A 377 27.34 -3.42 -10.17
CA GLY A 377 28.60 -4.08 -9.90
C GLY A 377 29.36 -3.43 -8.76
N ARG A 378 30.06 -4.25 -7.97
CA ARG A 378 30.95 -3.77 -6.90
C ARG A 378 32.22 -4.60 -6.83
N LEU A 379 33.35 -3.91 -6.70
CA LEU A 379 34.66 -4.50 -6.41
C LEU A 379 35.16 -3.94 -5.08
N THR A 380 35.60 -4.80 -4.16
CA THR A 380 36.26 -4.36 -2.92
C THR A 380 37.67 -4.91 -2.80
N ILE A 381 38.55 -4.16 -2.14
CA ILE A 381 39.94 -4.54 -1.87
C ILE A 381 40.34 -4.23 -0.41
N GLN A 382 41.11 -5.11 0.20
CA GLN A 382 41.74 -4.93 1.52
C GLN A 382 43.26 -4.89 1.38
N PRO A 383 43.85 -3.72 1.05
CA PRO A 383 45.26 -3.62 0.66
C PRO A 383 46.24 -3.99 1.78
N LEU A 384 45.78 -4.00 3.05
CA LEU A 384 46.62 -4.15 4.24
C LEU A 384 46.33 -5.43 5.04
N ILE A 385 45.59 -6.39 4.47
CA ILE A 385 45.10 -7.62 5.14
C ILE A 385 46.21 -8.49 5.76
N GLY A 386 47.44 -8.40 5.28
CA GLY A 386 48.60 -9.14 5.80
C GLY A 386 49.54 -8.32 6.71
N THR A 387 49.23 -7.06 6.99
CA THR A 387 50.11 -6.20 7.77
C THR A 387 49.88 -6.38 9.28
N SER A 388 50.91 -6.11 10.09
CA SER A 388 50.81 -6.18 11.55
C SER A 388 50.19 -4.93 12.19
N ILE A 389 49.55 -4.05 11.41
CA ILE A 389 48.95 -2.81 11.89
C ILE A 389 47.46 -3.07 12.18
N PRO A 390 47.05 -3.33 13.44
CA PRO A 390 45.75 -3.96 13.71
C PRO A 390 44.53 -3.13 13.30
N LEU A 391 44.65 -1.80 13.31
CA LEU A 391 43.57 -0.90 12.92
C LEU A 391 43.31 -0.91 11.41
N PHE A 392 44.38 -0.98 10.61
CA PHE A 392 44.29 -0.83 9.14
C PHE A 392 44.26 -2.16 8.39
N SER A 393 44.54 -3.30 9.04
CA SER A 393 44.47 -4.61 8.39
C SER A 393 43.06 -5.00 7.93
N LYS A 394 42.02 -4.32 8.43
CA LYS A 394 40.62 -4.47 8.01
C LYS A 394 40.11 -3.32 7.14
N LEU A 395 40.95 -2.35 6.80
CA LEU A 395 40.58 -1.25 5.91
C LEU A 395 40.17 -1.82 4.55
N THR A 396 38.95 -1.49 4.14
CA THR A 396 38.38 -1.93 2.87
C THR A 396 38.14 -0.70 2.01
N PHE A 397 38.45 -0.80 0.72
CA PHE A 397 38.05 0.17 -0.30
C PHE A 397 37.09 -0.51 -1.27
N GLY A 398 36.04 0.19 -1.67
CA GLY A 398 35.06 -0.27 -2.64
C GLY A 398 34.98 0.66 -3.86
N GLY A 399 34.71 0.07 -5.01
CA GLY A 399 34.25 0.78 -6.20
C GLY A 399 32.94 0.15 -6.65
N THR A 400 31.95 0.98 -6.93
CA THR A 400 30.58 0.59 -7.29
C THR A 400 30.22 1.23 -8.63
N VAL A 401 29.43 0.54 -9.44
CA VAL A 401 28.80 1.08 -10.64
C VAL A 401 27.38 0.53 -10.74
N ALA A 402 26.44 1.39 -11.12
CA ALA A 402 25.11 0.99 -11.57
C ALA A 402 24.81 1.67 -12.91
N HIS A 403 24.11 0.98 -13.79
CA HIS A 403 23.85 1.45 -15.15
C HIS A 403 22.48 0.98 -15.60
N ASP A 404 21.67 1.90 -16.11
CA ASP A 404 20.46 1.60 -16.88
C ASP A 404 20.75 1.90 -18.35
N ARG A 405 20.50 0.92 -19.21
CA ARG A 405 20.76 1.00 -20.64
C ARG A 405 19.79 1.90 -21.40
N ASN A 406 18.56 2.07 -20.90
CA ASN A 406 17.55 2.91 -21.52
C ASN A 406 16.39 3.13 -20.54
N GLN A 407 16.35 4.29 -19.89
CA GLN A 407 15.32 4.67 -18.93
C GLN A 407 13.90 4.66 -19.51
N VAL A 408 13.73 4.97 -20.81
CA VAL A 408 12.43 4.99 -21.48
C VAL A 408 11.73 3.64 -21.45
N LYS A 409 12.50 2.54 -21.44
CA LYS A 409 11.98 1.16 -21.30
C LYS A 409 11.37 0.85 -19.92
N GLY A 410 11.26 1.85 -19.03
CA GLY A 410 10.48 1.74 -17.81
C GLY A 410 8.96 1.87 -17.99
N LEU A 411 8.51 2.43 -19.12
CA LEU A 411 7.09 2.43 -19.47
C LEU A 411 6.60 0.98 -19.59
N LEU A 412 5.36 0.74 -19.18
CA LEU A 412 4.73 -0.58 -19.30
C LEU A 412 4.51 -0.92 -20.78
N ASP A 413 4.68 -2.20 -21.08
CA ASP A 413 4.57 -2.86 -22.38
C ASP A 413 4.12 -4.28 -22.03
N SER A 414 2.80 -4.46 -21.98
CA SER A 414 2.17 -5.57 -21.28
C SER A 414 2.15 -6.87 -22.08
N ASP A 415 2.19 -6.77 -23.41
CA ASP A 415 2.26 -7.87 -24.37
C ASP A 415 3.63 -8.00 -25.07
N ASP A 416 4.60 -7.15 -24.70
CA ASP A 416 5.98 -7.15 -25.22
C ASP A 416 6.05 -6.92 -26.75
N ASP A 417 5.09 -6.16 -27.32
CA ASP A 417 4.98 -5.85 -28.75
C ASP A 417 5.84 -4.64 -29.20
N ASN A 418 6.49 -3.97 -28.22
CA ASN A 418 7.34 -2.78 -28.37
C ASN A 418 6.58 -1.45 -28.55
N TYR A 419 5.30 -1.39 -28.17
CA TYR A 419 4.53 -0.18 -27.93
C TYR A 419 4.25 0.00 -26.42
N PRO A 420 4.38 1.22 -25.87
CA PRO A 420 4.02 1.41 -24.47
C PRO A 420 2.51 1.40 -24.27
N ASP A 421 2.02 0.74 -23.22
CA ASP A 421 0.58 0.55 -22.93
C ASP A 421 -0.26 1.84 -22.97
N HIS A 422 0.33 2.98 -22.62
CA HIS A 422 -0.36 4.27 -22.65
C HIS A 422 -0.70 4.74 -24.07
N PHE A 423 0.18 4.40 -25.01
CA PHE A 423 0.06 4.75 -26.42
C PHE A 423 -0.55 3.62 -27.23
N ASP A 424 -0.57 2.40 -26.72
CA ASP A 424 -1.15 1.26 -27.42
C ASP A 424 -2.69 1.30 -27.38
N ASP A 425 -3.35 1.19 -28.54
CA ASP A 425 -4.81 1.07 -28.61
C ASP A 425 -5.28 -0.34 -28.15
N PHE A 426 -4.40 -1.33 -28.16
CA PHE A 426 -4.62 -2.73 -27.79
C PHE A 426 -3.49 -3.29 -26.90
N PRO A 427 -3.27 -2.74 -25.69
CA PRO A 427 -2.10 -3.02 -24.81
C PRO A 427 -1.97 -4.46 -24.27
N PHE A 428 -2.78 -5.40 -24.75
CA PHE A 428 -2.82 -6.79 -24.31
C PHE A 428 -2.96 -7.75 -25.51
N ASP A 429 -2.64 -7.31 -26.73
CA ASP A 429 -2.76 -8.07 -27.98
C ASP A 429 -1.51 -7.87 -28.84
N GLU A 430 -0.56 -8.82 -28.75
CA GLU A 430 0.75 -8.75 -29.43
C GLU A 430 0.69 -8.57 -30.97
N ASP A 431 -0.47 -8.82 -31.59
CA ASP A 431 -0.67 -8.70 -33.03
C ASP A 431 -1.20 -7.32 -33.47
N TRP A 432 -1.72 -6.50 -32.54
CA TRP A 432 -2.40 -5.24 -32.84
C TRP A 432 -1.93 -4.12 -31.91
N HIS A 433 -1.66 -2.94 -32.46
CA HIS A 433 -1.17 -1.81 -31.66
C HIS A 433 -1.82 -0.46 -32.02
N ASN A 434 -2.09 -0.20 -33.30
CA ASN A 434 -2.84 0.98 -33.73
C ASN A 434 -4.20 0.58 -34.31
N LEU A 435 -5.26 1.26 -33.87
CA LEU A 435 -6.59 1.08 -34.41
C LEU A 435 -6.64 1.32 -35.92
N ILE A 436 -5.85 2.26 -36.44
CA ILE A 436 -5.81 2.56 -37.88
C ILE A 436 -5.29 1.40 -38.72
N ASP A 437 -4.41 0.56 -38.17
CA ASP A 437 -3.83 -0.58 -38.89
C ASP A 437 -4.88 -1.70 -39.05
N THR A 438 -5.93 -1.75 -38.22
CA THR A 438 -7.08 -2.66 -38.40
C THR A 438 -7.92 -2.34 -39.65
N GLU A 439 -7.82 -1.11 -40.18
CA GLU A 439 -8.56 -0.64 -41.35
C GLU A 439 -7.77 -0.79 -42.67
N ILE A 440 -6.56 -1.36 -42.64
CA ILE A 440 -5.64 -1.41 -43.79
C ILE A 440 -6.28 -2.00 -45.06
N ASP A 441 -7.10 -3.04 -44.92
CA ASP A 441 -7.79 -3.71 -46.04
C ASP A 441 -8.78 -2.78 -46.76
N ASP A 442 -9.48 -1.92 -46.02
CA ASP A 442 -10.42 -0.97 -46.59
C ASP A 442 -9.69 0.13 -47.38
N TYR A 443 -8.56 0.61 -46.85
CA TYR A 443 -7.72 1.58 -47.55
C TYR A 443 -6.97 0.97 -48.74
N HIS A 444 -6.58 -0.30 -48.66
CA HIS A 444 -6.02 -1.06 -49.78
C HIS A 444 -7.02 -1.12 -50.94
N ALA A 445 -8.25 -1.54 -50.66
CA ALA A 445 -9.33 -1.57 -51.65
C ALA A 445 -9.61 -0.19 -52.25
N LEU A 446 -9.59 0.86 -51.43
CA LEU A 446 -9.78 2.24 -51.88
C LEU A 446 -8.63 2.68 -52.82
N TYR A 447 -7.37 2.44 -52.45
CA TYR A 447 -6.19 2.80 -53.25
C TYR A 447 -6.23 2.13 -54.63
N PHE A 448 -6.49 0.81 -54.67
CA PHE A 448 -6.56 0.06 -55.93
C PHE A 448 -7.75 0.44 -56.82
N SER A 449 -8.80 1.05 -56.25
CA SER A 449 -9.95 1.55 -57.01
C SER A 449 -9.77 2.99 -57.53
N THR A 450 -8.86 3.77 -56.93
CA THR A 450 -8.75 5.22 -57.17
C THR A 450 -7.45 5.63 -57.88
N VAL A 451 -6.35 4.92 -57.67
CA VAL A 451 -5.04 5.26 -58.23
C VAL A 451 -4.89 4.68 -59.64
N THR A 452 -4.26 5.45 -60.53
CA THR A 452 -4.02 5.01 -61.92
C THR A 452 -2.80 4.08 -61.98
N ASN A 453 -3.00 2.82 -62.40
CA ASN A 453 -1.99 1.74 -62.39
C ASN A 453 -1.41 1.47 -60.99
N PRO A 454 -2.23 1.02 -60.03
CA PRO A 454 -1.78 0.73 -58.67
C PRO A 454 -0.82 -0.48 -58.65
N THR A 455 0.10 -0.47 -57.69
CA THR A 455 1.05 -1.55 -57.39
C THR A 455 1.11 -1.73 -55.88
N GLU A 456 1.33 -2.95 -55.39
CA GLU A 456 1.45 -3.23 -53.95
C GLU A 456 2.55 -2.38 -53.30
N GLU A 457 3.75 -2.34 -53.88
CA GLU A 457 4.85 -1.48 -53.40
C GLU A 457 4.47 0.01 -53.30
N GLY A 458 3.59 0.46 -54.20
CA GLY A 458 3.08 1.83 -54.20
C GLY A 458 2.02 2.07 -53.13
N PHE A 459 1.22 1.06 -52.79
CA PHE A 459 0.30 1.10 -51.67
C PHE A 459 1.08 1.13 -50.35
N GLU A 460 2.03 0.23 -50.14
CA GLU A 460 2.86 0.18 -48.92
C GLU A 460 3.56 1.52 -48.67
N THR A 461 4.18 2.10 -49.71
CA THR A 461 4.82 3.41 -49.59
C THR A 461 3.81 4.50 -49.23
N TRP A 462 2.63 4.49 -49.85
CA TRP A 462 1.57 5.46 -49.54
C TRP A 462 0.97 5.27 -48.14
N TRP A 463 0.85 4.03 -47.67
CA TRP A 463 0.32 3.70 -46.36
C TRP A 463 1.28 4.17 -45.26
N GLU A 464 2.57 3.87 -45.40
CA GLU A 464 3.60 4.22 -44.44
C GLU A 464 3.97 5.72 -44.43
N GLU A 465 4.07 6.36 -45.60
CA GLU A 465 4.59 7.74 -45.69
C GLU A 465 3.51 8.82 -45.64
N ASN A 466 2.22 8.46 -45.61
CA ASN A 466 1.15 9.45 -45.65
C ASN A 466 0.90 10.07 -44.27
N GLU A 467 1.06 11.39 -44.20
CA GLU A 467 0.87 12.20 -42.99
C GLU A 467 -0.48 11.98 -42.30
N TYR A 468 -1.55 11.65 -43.02
CA TYR A 468 -2.86 11.38 -42.41
C TYR A 468 -2.86 10.13 -41.53
N PHE A 469 -2.16 9.06 -41.95
CA PHE A 469 -2.03 7.81 -41.20
C PHE A 469 -0.93 7.92 -40.17
N ALA A 470 0.21 8.52 -40.52
CA ALA A 470 1.31 8.75 -39.58
C ALA A 470 0.87 9.53 -38.33
N ASN A 471 0.01 10.55 -38.47
CA ASN A 471 -0.52 11.30 -37.32
C ASN A 471 -1.59 10.56 -36.50
N ARG A 472 -1.96 9.34 -36.88
CA ARG A 472 -2.92 8.47 -36.18
C ARG A 472 -2.29 7.21 -35.61
N ARG A 473 -1.03 6.95 -35.95
CA ARG A 473 -0.26 5.86 -35.35
C ARG A 473 0.38 6.40 -34.08
N ASN A 474 0.25 5.61 -33.04
CA ASN A 474 0.84 5.86 -31.75
C ASN A 474 2.32 5.48 -31.80
N PRO A 475 3.18 6.15 -31.02
CA PRO A 475 4.62 5.95 -31.08
C PRO A 475 5.06 4.63 -30.43
N SER A 476 5.93 3.89 -31.12
CA SER A 476 6.66 2.75 -30.57
C SER A 476 7.85 3.19 -29.72
N PHE A 477 8.46 2.27 -28.96
CA PHE A 477 9.71 2.59 -28.23
C PHE A 477 10.85 3.10 -29.11
N SER A 478 10.86 2.72 -30.39
CA SER A 478 11.93 3.10 -31.33
C SER A 478 11.86 4.56 -31.78
N GLU A 479 10.73 5.22 -31.52
CA GLU A 479 10.49 6.62 -31.89
C GLU A 479 10.86 7.58 -30.76
N PHE A 480 11.04 7.08 -29.53
CA PHE A 480 11.58 7.86 -28.42
C PHE A 480 13.10 7.91 -28.46
N GLU A 481 13.67 8.98 -27.91
CA GLU A 481 15.12 9.10 -27.71
C GLU A 481 15.57 8.08 -26.64
N GLU A 482 16.53 7.22 -26.97
CA GLU A 482 17.14 6.32 -25.97
C GLU A 482 17.91 7.15 -24.94
N ASP A 483 17.72 6.83 -23.66
CA ASP A 483 18.32 7.59 -22.56
C ASP A 483 19.01 6.66 -21.54
N ASP A 484 20.31 6.48 -21.66
CA ASP A 484 21.12 5.64 -20.78
C ASP A 484 21.74 6.44 -19.63
N VAL A 485 21.74 5.88 -18.42
CA VAL A 485 22.30 6.56 -17.24
C VAL A 485 23.26 5.65 -16.49
N THR A 486 24.39 6.22 -16.07
CA THR A 486 25.42 5.50 -15.31
C THR A 486 25.75 6.25 -14.03
N VAL A 487 25.83 5.53 -12.91
CA VAL A 487 26.23 6.09 -11.62
C VAL A 487 27.44 5.33 -11.08
N PHE A 488 28.53 6.05 -10.84
CA PHE A 488 29.77 5.50 -10.28
C PHE A 488 29.87 5.83 -8.79
N GLY A 489 30.46 4.95 -8.01
CA GLY A 489 30.72 5.15 -6.59
C GLY A 489 32.09 4.68 -6.16
N ALA A 490 32.66 5.34 -5.15
CA ALA A 490 33.89 4.92 -4.47
C ALA A 490 33.73 5.10 -2.96
N ASP A 491 34.13 4.09 -2.19
CA ASP A 491 33.94 4.06 -0.76
C ASP A 491 35.15 3.49 -0.01
N TYR A 492 35.20 3.75 1.29
CA TYR A 492 36.07 3.01 2.20
C TYR A 492 35.38 2.74 3.54
N GLU A 493 35.74 1.64 4.18
CA GLU A 493 35.34 1.31 5.54
C GLU A 493 36.56 0.98 6.41
N LEU A 494 36.62 1.61 7.57
CA LEU A 494 37.63 1.41 8.60
C LEU A 494 36.96 0.97 9.92
N PRO A 495 37.00 -0.34 10.24
CA PRO A 495 36.46 -0.82 11.51
C PRO A 495 37.36 -0.44 12.69
N PHE A 496 36.86 0.39 13.60
CA PHE A 496 37.59 0.78 14.82
C PHE A 496 37.51 -0.29 15.90
N VAL A 497 36.32 -0.85 16.12
CA VAL A 497 36.07 -1.90 17.11
C VAL A 497 35.11 -2.93 16.53
N GLN A 498 35.41 -4.22 16.69
CA GLN A 498 34.54 -5.30 16.23
C GLN A 498 34.53 -6.42 17.26
N ASN A 499 33.58 -6.35 18.19
CA ASN A 499 33.31 -7.39 19.17
C ASN A 499 31.81 -7.71 19.16
N PRO A 500 31.38 -8.91 19.62
CA PRO A 500 29.97 -9.31 19.59
C PRO A 500 29.02 -8.34 20.33
N LEU A 501 29.49 -7.67 21.39
CA LEU A 501 28.68 -6.75 22.20
C LEU A 501 28.71 -5.29 21.71
N PHE A 502 29.72 -4.94 20.91
CA PHE A 502 29.96 -3.57 20.46
C PHE A 502 30.79 -3.54 19.18
N THR A 503 30.24 -2.94 18.13
CA THR A 503 30.95 -2.62 16.89
C THR A 503 30.93 -1.11 16.65
N LEU A 504 32.00 -0.60 16.04
CA LEU A 504 32.10 0.77 15.57
C LEU A 504 32.98 0.78 14.32
N SER A 505 32.41 1.25 13.22
CA SER A 505 33.11 1.48 11.94
C SER A 505 32.99 2.95 11.56
N HIS A 506 34.05 3.49 10.96
CA HIS A 506 34.04 4.75 10.23
C HIS A 506 34.04 4.43 8.74
N TYR A 507 33.26 5.16 7.95
CA TYR A 507 33.28 5.04 6.49
C TYR A 507 33.20 6.40 5.82
N GLY A 508 33.43 6.39 4.51
CA GLY A 508 33.09 7.48 3.61
C GLY A 508 32.74 6.93 2.24
N GLU A 509 31.85 7.60 1.53
CA GLU A 509 31.41 7.24 0.19
C GLU A 509 31.31 8.50 -0.67
N ALA A 510 31.65 8.39 -1.94
CA ALA A 510 31.36 9.39 -2.96
C ALA A 510 30.68 8.71 -4.15
N ALA A 511 29.70 9.37 -4.75
CA ALA A 511 29.04 8.91 -5.96
C ALA A 511 28.90 10.04 -6.97
N GLN A 512 28.85 9.69 -8.25
CA GLN A 512 28.64 10.61 -9.36
C GLN A 512 27.68 9.97 -10.35
N ILE A 513 26.64 10.72 -10.72
CA ILE A 513 25.81 10.40 -11.89
C ILE A 513 26.58 10.94 -13.11
N MET A 514 26.79 10.11 -14.13
CA MET A 514 27.58 10.47 -15.32
C MET A 514 27.03 11.75 -15.95
N ASP A 515 27.90 12.67 -16.33
CA ASP A 515 27.55 14.01 -16.86
C ASP A 515 26.80 14.97 -15.90
N HIS A 516 26.50 14.53 -14.67
CA HIS A 516 25.89 15.34 -13.62
C HIS A 516 26.80 15.47 -12.37
N GLY A 517 26.24 15.99 -11.28
CA GLY A 517 26.92 16.30 -10.03
C GLY A 517 27.35 15.08 -9.20
N MET A 518 28.02 15.38 -8.08
CA MET A 518 28.52 14.39 -7.13
C MET A 518 27.88 14.50 -5.74
N GLY A 519 27.74 13.35 -5.08
CA GLY A 519 27.37 13.24 -3.67
C GLY A 519 28.45 12.59 -2.84
N PHE A 520 28.51 12.95 -1.56
CA PHE A 520 29.51 12.51 -0.61
C PHE A 520 28.88 12.24 0.75
N ILE A 521 29.34 11.18 1.40
CA ILE A 521 29.15 10.91 2.84
C ILE A 521 30.52 10.97 3.49
N PHE A 522 30.78 12.01 4.29
CA PHE A 522 31.94 12.06 5.16
C PHE A 522 31.80 13.14 6.26
N PRO A 523 32.03 12.79 7.54
CA PRO A 523 32.30 11.44 8.05
C PRO A 523 31.03 10.58 8.15
N GLY A 524 31.14 9.28 7.91
CA GLY A 524 30.12 8.26 8.19
C GLY A 524 30.53 7.35 9.33
N PHE A 525 29.58 6.97 10.19
CA PHE A 525 29.79 6.06 11.32
C PHE A 525 28.65 5.05 11.41
N TYR A 526 29.02 3.77 11.57
CA TYR A 526 28.11 2.68 11.90
C TYR A 526 28.48 2.11 13.28
N SER A 527 27.49 1.83 14.12
CA SER A 527 27.70 1.16 15.40
C SER A 527 26.57 0.20 15.76
N LYS A 528 26.93 -1.03 16.15
CA LYS A 528 26.04 -1.97 16.85
C LYS A 528 26.41 -2.00 18.32
N PHE A 529 25.47 -1.75 19.21
CA PHE A 529 25.70 -1.84 20.66
C PHE A 529 24.44 -2.31 21.38
N LEU A 530 24.56 -3.34 22.22
CA LEU A 530 23.40 -3.97 22.86
C LEU A 530 22.33 -4.34 21.82
N ILE A 531 21.13 -3.77 21.95
CA ILE A 531 19.98 -3.96 21.07
C ILE A 531 19.88 -2.90 19.97
N PHE A 532 20.85 -1.99 19.87
CA PHE A 532 20.81 -0.82 19.01
C PHE A 532 21.76 -0.95 17.82
N HIS A 533 21.26 -0.56 16.65
CA HIS A 533 22.03 -0.28 15.45
C HIS A 533 21.92 1.21 15.15
N MET A 534 23.05 1.90 14.97
CA MET A 534 23.08 3.34 14.76
C MET A 534 23.95 3.70 13.56
N ASN A 535 23.43 4.58 12.73
CA ASN A 535 24.17 5.24 11.65
C ASN A 535 24.22 6.75 11.89
N LEU A 536 25.35 7.38 11.62
CA LEU A 536 25.51 8.82 11.65
C LEU A 536 26.38 9.25 10.47
N GLU A 537 25.87 10.16 9.66
CA GLU A 537 26.48 10.58 8.41
C GLU A 537 26.45 12.10 8.31
N TYR A 538 27.54 12.69 7.85
CA TYR A 538 27.50 14.02 7.25
C TYR A 538 27.49 13.87 5.73
N ARG A 539 26.47 14.43 5.09
CA ARG A 539 26.19 14.33 3.66
C ARG A 539 26.47 15.65 2.97
N PHE A 540 26.99 15.60 1.75
CA PHE A 540 27.20 16.75 0.87
C PHE A 540 26.81 16.34 -0.55
N TYR A 541 25.89 17.08 -1.16
CA TYR A 541 25.36 16.87 -2.50
C TYR A 541 25.60 18.13 -3.32
N GLN A 542 26.20 17.98 -4.49
CA GLN A 542 26.35 19.08 -5.45
C GLN A 542 25.00 19.37 -6.14
N GLU A 543 24.96 20.44 -6.92
CA GLU A 543 23.91 20.62 -7.94
C GLU A 543 23.87 19.38 -8.85
N ASP A 544 22.70 19.07 -9.38
CA ASP A 544 22.49 17.93 -10.29
C ASP A 544 22.90 16.58 -9.67
N PHE A 545 22.62 16.36 -8.38
CA PHE A 545 22.87 15.06 -7.75
C PHE A 545 21.69 14.58 -6.91
N MET A 546 21.18 13.41 -7.27
CA MET A 546 20.18 12.67 -6.50
C MET A 546 20.83 11.48 -5.78
N PRO A 547 20.86 11.44 -4.44
CA PRO A 547 21.36 10.27 -3.71
C PRO A 547 20.43 9.07 -3.90
N ALA A 548 21.00 7.87 -3.89
CA ALA A 548 20.25 6.62 -4.10
C ALA A 548 19.46 6.64 -5.42
N PHE A 549 20.10 7.07 -6.51
CA PHE A 549 19.44 7.19 -7.82
C PHE A 549 18.68 5.91 -8.20
N PHE A 550 19.31 4.75 -7.99
CA PHE A 550 18.68 3.43 -8.06
C PHE A 550 18.13 3.01 -6.69
N ASP A 551 16.92 3.44 -6.38
CA ASP A 551 16.20 3.11 -5.15
C ASP A 551 15.15 2.02 -5.36
N GLN A 552 14.39 1.71 -4.31
CA GLN A 552 13.30 0.73 -4.34
C GLN A 552 12.22 1.05 -5.40
N LEU A 553 12.03 2.33 -5.73
CA LEU A 553 10.99 2.80 -6.66
C LEU A 553 11.54 3.07 -8.07
N TYR A 554 12.82 2.78 -8.32
CA TYR A 554 13.48 3.15 -9.56
C TYR A 554 12.74 2.67 -10.81
N ASP A 555 12.29 1.41 -10.84
CA ASP A 555 11.59 0.85 -12.00
C ASP A 555 10.29 1.62 -12.33
N GLU A 556 9.61 2.19 -11.34
CA GLU A 556 8.39 3.00 -11.54
C GLU A 556 8.68 4.46 -11.89
N GLN A 557 9.88 4.94 -11.54
CA GLN A 557 10.25 6.34 -11.68
C GLN A 557 11.13 6.59 -12.90
N ARG A 558 11.73 5.55 -13.50
CA ARG A 558 12.72 5.68 -14.57
C ARG A 558 12.18 6.38 -15.82
N ALA A 559 10.87 6.28 -16.13
CA ALA A 559 10.20 7.07 -17.16
C ALA A 559 8.74 7.42 -16.81
N PHE A 560 8.27 8.58 -17.24
CA PHE A 560 6.90 9.06 -17.03
C PHE A 560 6.38 9.88 -18.23
N ILE A 561 5.06 9.87 -18.42
CA ILE A 561 4.39 10.54 -19.54
C ILE A 561 3.77 11.85 -19.06
N TYR A 562 4.10 12.94 -19.75
CA TYR A 562 3.50 14.25 -19.51
C TYR A 562 2.28 14.44 -20.40
N THR A 563 1.10 14.14 -19.87
CA THR A 563 -0.19 14.02 -20.59
C THR A 563 -0.66 15.28 -21.32
N ASP A 564 -0.11 16.46 -21.00
CA ASP A 564 -0.51 17.69 -21.67
C ASP A 564 0.12 17.84 -23.07
N ILE A 565 1.24 17.14 -23.33
CA ILE A 565 1.97 17.22 -24.61
C ILE A 565 2.47 15.85 -25.13
N ASP A 566 2.03 14.75 -24.51
CA ASP A 566 2.40 13.36 -24.84
C ASP A 566 3.92 13.13 -24.97
N SER A 567 4.70 13.80 -24.12
CA SER A 567 6.16 13.63 -24.08
C SER A 567 6.58 12.65 -22.98
N VAL A 568 7.55 11.81 -23.28
CA VAL A 568 8.20 10.94 -22.30
C VAL A 568 9.37 11.69 -21.66
N LEU A 569 9.43 11.66 -20.32
CA LEU A 569 10.52 12.20 -19.52
C LEU A 569 11.12 11.10 -18.65
N THR A 570 12.42 11.15 -18.39
CA THR A 570 13.14 10.15 -17.60
C THR A 570 13.46 10.65 -16.21
N LYS A 571 13.79 9.73 -15.29
CA LYS A 571 14.21 10.08 -13.92
C LYS A 571 15.42 11.00 -13.92
N GLU A 572 16.36 10.80 -14.85
CA GLU A 572 17.53 11.65 -15.03
C GLU A 572 17.17 13.11 -15.34
N SER A 573 16.13 13.38 -16.14
CA SER A 573 15.69 14.76 -16.42
C SER A 573 15.26 15.53 -15.15
N LEU A 574 14.88 14.83 -14.08
CA LEU A 574 14.55 15.44 -12.78
C LEU A 574 15.81 15.84 -11.99
N VAL A 575 16.98 15.33 -12.35
CA VAL A 575 18.27 15.64 -11.71
C VAL A 575 18.74 17.05 -12.05
N GLU A 576 18.56 17.49 -13.30
CA GLU A 576 19.07 18.77 -13.85
C GLU A 576 18.57 20.06 -13.15
N ASN A 577 17.69 19.93 -12.15
CA ASN A 577 17.14 21.05 -11.39
C ASN A 577 17.38 20.92 -9.88
N MET A 578 18.23 19.97 -9.46
CA MET A 578 18.55 19.77 -8.05
C MET A 578 19.60 20.78 -7.57
N THR A 579 19.31 21.46 -6.46
CA THR A 579 20.24 22.41 -5.83
C THR A 579 21.23 21.70 -4.91
N SER A 580 22.45 22.25 -4.79
CA SER A 580 23.41 21.73 -3.82
C SER A 580 22.88 21.77 -2.38
N SER A 581 23.23 20.75 -1.59
CA SER A 581 22.84 20.66 -0.19
C SER A 581 23.84 19.89 0.67
N HIS A 582 23.84 20.12 1.98
CA HIS A 582 24.70 19.39 2.91
C HIS A 582 24.10 19.31 4.31
N GLY A 583 24.48 18.33 5.11
CA GLY A 583 23.86 18.20 6.44
C GLY A 583 24.15 16.91 7.18
N TRP A 584 23.55 16.79 8.36
CA TRP A 584 23.64 15.59 9.17
C TRP A 584 22.45 14.67 8.94
N TYR A 585 22.70 13.39 8.80
CA TYR A 585 21.70 12.33 8.89
C TYR A 585 22.09 11.36 10.00
N GLY A 586 21.12 10.88 10.76
CA GLY A 586 21.34 9.80 11.70
C GLY A 586 20.13 8.88 11.80
N SER A 587 20.38 7.59 11.98
CA SER A 587 19.34 6.61 12.26
C SER A 587 19.70 5.74 13.47
N LEU A 588 18.68 5.30 14.18
CA LEU A 588 18.76 4.39 15.32
C LEU A 588 17.66 3.35 15.18
N THR A 589 18.06 2.10 15.00
CA THR A 589 17.17 0.94 15.01
C THR A 589 17.39 0.16 16.30
N THR A 590 16.31 -0.30 16.93
CA THR A 590 16.36 -1.17 18.10
C THR A 590 15.51 -2.41 17.90
N ASN A 591 16.00 -3.54 18.38
CA ASN A 591 15.22 -4.77 18.52
C ASN A 591 15.02 -5.09 20.00
N ILE A 592 13.82 -4.80 20.51
CA ILE A 592 13.46 -5.01 21.90
C ILE A 592 12.88 -6.42 22.06
N LEU A 593 13.68 -7.33 22.63
CA LEU A 593 13.27 -8.70 22.99
C LEU A 593 12.71 -9.53 21.82
N ASN A 594 13.13 -9.25 20.57
CA ASN A 594 12.58 -9.85 19.35
C ASN A 594 11.07 -9.64 19.17
N PHE A 595 10.47 -8.72 19.94
CA PHE A 595 9.04 -8.43 19.90
C PHE A 595 8.73 -7.08 19.26
N MET A 596 9.64 -6.11 19.36
CA MET A 596 9.39 -4.76 18.84
C MET A 596 10.64 -4.21 18.17
N TYR A 597 10.49 -3.85 16.90
CA TYR A 597 11.52 -3.28 16.05
C TYR A 597 11.20 -1.81 15.83
N ILE A 598 11.98 -0.91 16.42
CA ILE A 598 11.76 0.54 16.28
C ILE A 598 12.93 1.13 15.51
N THR A 599 12.64 1.89 14.45
CA THR A 599 13.61 2.67 13.70
C THR A 599 13.24 4.14 13.81
N VAL A 600 14.19 4.99 14.18
CA VAL A 600 14.06 6.45 14.15
C VAL A 600 15.19 7.01 13.31
N ALA A 601 14.88 7.89 12.36
CA ALA A 601 15.86 8.58 11.53
C ALA A 601 15.59 10.09 11.55
N TYR A 602 16.65 10.87 11.57
CA TYR A 602 16.59 12.33 11.58
C TYR A 602 17.61 12.90 10.61
N GLU A 603 17.23 13.96 9.92
CA GLU A 603 18.03 14.66 8.94
C GLU A 603 17.95 16.17 9.16
N ASP A 604 19.08 16.88 9.02
CA ASP A 604 19.25 18.33 9.15
C ASP A 604 20.12 18.82 7.99
N MET A 605 19.48 19.13 6.86
CA MET A 605 20.13 19.52 5.60
C MET A 605 19.99 21.02 5.35
N TYR A 606 20.96 21.59 4.63
CA TYR A 606 21.03 23.00 4.27
C TYR A 606 21.24 23.11 2.76
N ASP A 607 20.49 23.97 2.08
CA ASP A 607 20.73 24.29 0.66
C ASP A 607 21.84 25.37 0.48
N GLU A 608 22.13 25.72 -0.77
CA GLU A 608 23.07 26.78 -1.14
C GLU A 608 22.79 28.16 -0.50
N ASN A 609 21.55 28.42 -0.12
CA ASN A 609 21.11 29.68 0.50
C ASN A 609 21.10 29.58 2.04
N GLU A 610 21.63 28.49 2.59
CA GLU A 610 21.55 28.10 4.01
C GLU A 610 20.12 27.99 4.56
N ASN A 611 19.12 27.77 3.69
CA ASN A 611 17.80 27.37 4.16
C ASN A 611 17.88 25.94 4.66
N ASN A 612 17.24 25.70 5.80
CA ASN A 612 17.29 24.41 6.46
C ASN A 612 16.07 23.56 6.09
N TYR A 613 16.30 22.30 5.78
CA TYR A 613 15.28 21.29 5.57
C TYR A 613 15.56 20.13 6.53
N ARG A 614 14.83 20.10 7.66
CA ARG A 614 14.91 18.99 8.60
C ARG A 614 13.82 17.98 8.33
N SER A 615 14.15 16.72 8.57
CA SER A 615 13.20 15.63 8.44
C SER A 615 13.36 14.64 9.60
N LEU A 616 12.25 14.05 10.01
CA LEU A 616 12.17 13.07 11.09
C LEU A 616 11.27 11.93 10.62
N TRP A 617 11.77 10.70 10.72
CA TRP A 617 11.02 9.49 10.45
C TRP A 617 11.10 8.56 11.64
N GLY A 618 9.99 7.89 11.95
CA GLY A 618 9.89 6.88 12.99
C GLY A 618 9.02 5.73 12.50
N LYS A 619 9.45 4.50 12.70
CA LYS A 619 8.64 3.30 12.44
C LYS A 619 8.79 2.34 13.60
N ALA A 620 7.69 1.76 14.06
CA ALA A 620 7.70 0.64 14.99
C ALA A 620 6.92 -0.53 14.38
N ASN A 621 7.56 -1.69 14.30
CA ASN A 621 6.97 -2.95 13.87
C ASN A 621 6.96 -3.90 15.06
N PHE A 622 5.93 -4.71 15.18
CA PHE A 622 5.79 -5.67 16.28
C PHE A 622 5.84 -7.09 15.71
N ASP A 623 6.63 -7.98 16.33
CA ASP A 623 6.60 -9.39 15.98
C ASP A 623 5.27 -9.99 16.39
N THR A 624 4.48 -10.37 15.39
CA THR A 624 3.13 -10.86 15.59
C THR A 624 3.09 -12.36 15.86
N LYS A 625 4.20 -13.10 15.76
CA LYS A 625 4.27 -14.56 16.01
C LYS A 625 3.83 -14.95 17.43
N ILE A 626 3.91 -14.03 18.38
CA ILE A 626 3.54 -14.25 19.78
C ILE A 626 2.03 -14.11 20.02
N ILE A 627 1.33 -13.37 19.14
CA ILE A 627 -0.11 -13.08 19.28
C ILE A 627 -0.87 -13.89 18.22
N PRO A 628 -1.63 -14.93 18.61
CA PRO A 628 -2.35 -15.77 17.66
C PRO A 628 -3.20 -14.95 16.69
N LYS A 629 -3.14 -15.32 15.41
CA LYS A 629 -3.83 -14.68 14.28
C LYS A 629 -3.41 -13.24 13.98
N LEU A 630 -2.56 -12.58 14.76
CA LEU A 630 -2.02 -11.30 14.35
C LEU A 630 -0.94 -11.52 13.27
N THR A 631 -1.09 -10.90 12.11
CA THR A 631 -0.17 -11.06 10.96
C THR A 631 0.64 -9.82 10.67
N LYS A 632 0.11 -8.64 11.03
CA LYS A 632 0.78 -7.36 10.85
C LYS A 632 0.48 -6.42 12.01
N ALA A 633 1.47 -5.68 12.48
CA ALA A 633 1.30 -4.60 13.43
C ALA A 633 2.44 -3.61 13.25
N GLU A 634 2.14 -2.45 12.69
CA GLU A 634 3.11 -1.39 12.48
C GLU A 634 2.48 -0.01 12.71
N ILE A 635 3.31 0.93 13.13
CA ILE A 635 2.98 2.35 13.19
C ILE A 635 4.18 3.14 12.69
N GLY A 636 3.92 4.16 11.90
CA GLY A 636 4.91 5.05 11.33
C GLY A 636 4.54 6.51 11.55
N TYR A 637 5.59 7.32 11.55
CA TYR A 637 5.54 8.77 11.63
C TYR A 637 6.59 9.33 10.67
N SER A 638 6.23 10.34 9.91
CA SER A 638 7.17 11.14 9.14
C SER A 638 6.81 12.61 9.25
N GLN A 639 7.82 13.47 9.27
CA GLN A 639 7.65 14.91 9.13
C GLN A 639 8.86 15.46 8.39
N THR A 640 8.65 16.17 7.28
CA THR A 640 9.75 16.63 6.41
C THR A 640 9.73 18.14 6.21
N GLY A 641 10.89 18.72 5.87
CA GLY A 641 11.04 20.14 5.54
C GLY A 641 10.65 21.11 6.67
N PHE A 642 10.97 20.81 7.92
CA PHE A 642 10.65 21.70 9.05
C PHE A 642 11.86 22.50 9.56
N ASP A 643 11.64 23.78 9.90
CA ASP A 643 12.68 24.63 10.51
C ASP A 643 12.94 24.30 11.98
N LYS A 644 11.89 23.94 12.73
CA LYS A 644 11.93 23.57 14.15
C LYS A 644 10.85 22.55 14.45
N LEU A 645 11.18 21.55 15.26
CA LEU A 645 10.21 20.56 15.75
C LEU A 645 9.38 21.15 16.91
N ASP A 646 8.63 22.22 16.62
CA ASP A 646 7.80 22.91 17.60
C ASP A 646 6.38 22.28 17.69
N ALA A 647 6.01 21.46 16.70
CA ALA A 647 4.75 20.72 16.64
C ALA A 647 4.93 19.40 15.87
N PHE A 648 4.27 18.34 16.35
CA PHE A 648 4.22 17.03 15.69
C PHE A 648 3.17 16.93 14.59
N LYS A 649 2.27 17.92 14.51
CA LYS A 649 1.23 18.05 13.47
C LYS A 649 1.55 19.31 12.66
N THR A 650 1.96 19.11 11.41
CA THR A 650 2.30 20.15 10.43
C THR A 650 1.90 19.66 9.04
N PRO A 651 1.74 20.54 8.02
CA PRO A 651 1.36 20.11 6.66
C PRO A 651 2.20 18.99 6.06
N ASN A 652 3.48 18.92 6.42
CA ASN A 652 4.42 17.91 5.94
C ASN A 652 4.56 16.71 6.87
N ALA A 653 3.67 16.55 7.86
CA ALA A 653 3.66 15.42 8.78
C ALA A 653 2.62 14.37 8.35
N VAL A 654 3.01 13.10 8.44
CA VAL A 654 2.15 11.95 8.18
C VAL A 654 2.31 10.96 9.33
N ILE A 655 1.18 10.49 9.85
CA ILE A 655 1.12 9.32 10.73
C ILE A 655 0.51 8.19 9.92
N ASN A 656 1.07 6.99 9.98
CA ASN A 656 0.43 5.82 9.44
C ASN A 656 0.47 4.66 10.44
N GLY A 657 -0.41 3.70 10.27
CA GLY A 657 -0.35 2.47 11.03
C GLY A 657 -1.14 1.40 10.31
N SER A 658 -0.73 0.15 10.47
CA SER A 658 -1.49 -0.97 9.93
C SER A 658 -1.51 -2.14 10.90
N LEU A 659 -2.65 -2.83 10.92
CA LEU A 659 -2.90 -3.99 11.74
C LEU A 659 -3.51 -5.08 10.86
N GLY A 660 -2.86 -6.23 10.82
CA GLY A 660 -3.25 -7.39 10.06
C GLY A 660 -3.70 -8.50 10.99
N TYR A 661 -4.85 -9.10 10.72
CA TYR A 661 -5.40 -10.22 11.46
C TYR A 661 -5.81 -11.34 10.50
N SER A 662 -5.17 -12.51 10.64
CA SER A 662 -5.46 -13.72 9.89
C SER A 662 -6.91 -14.17 10.11
N LEU A 663 -7.65 -14.24 9.01
CA LEU A 663 -8.99 -14.82 8.94
C LEU A 663 -8.93 -16.34 8.64
N GLY A 664 -7.74 -16.85 8.31
CA GLY A 664 -7.47 -18.24 7.91
C GLY A 664 -6.99 -18.32 6.45
N GLY A 665 -6.14 -19.31 6.14
CA GLY A 665 -5.49 -19.38 4.83
C GLY A 665 -4.55 -18.18 4.59
N ASN A 666 -4.55 -17.62 3.37
CA ASN A 666 -3.84 -16.39 2.98
C ASN A 666 -4.63 -15.11 3.20
N THR A 667 -5.80 -15.22 3.81
CA THR A 667 -6.70 -14.11 3.95
C THR A 667 -6.42 -13.44 5.29
N GLN A 668 -6.02 -12.18 5.24
CA GLN A 668 -5.86 -11.34 6.41
C GLN A 668 -6.77 -10.11 6.28
N LEU A 669 -7.45 -9.76 7.36
CA LEU A 669 -8.03 -8.43 7.46
C LEU A 669 -6.90 -7.46 7.78
N VAL A 670 -6.66 -6.49 6.91
CA VAL A 670 -5.70 -5.43 7.13
C VAL A 670 -6.45 -4.12 7.29
N GLY A 671 -6.42 -3.58 8.49
CA GLY A 671 -6.77 -2.19 8.75
C GLY A 671 -5.53 -1.33 8.54
N SER A 672 -5.62 -0.29 7.72
CA SER A 672 -4.61 0.75 7.61
C SER A 672 -5.21 2.09 8.03
N TYR A 673 -4.45 2.85 8.78
CA TYR A 673 -4.74 4.20 9.23
C TYR A 673 -3.66 5.12 8.68
N GLN A 674 -4.07 6.29 8.21
CA GLN A 674 -3.19 7.36 7.83
C GLN A 674 -3.79 8.69 8.28
N GLU A 675 -2.96 9.59 8.79
CA GLU A 675 -3.32 10.95 9.14
C GLU A 675 -2.30 11.87 8.47
N ARG A 676 -2.79 12.85 7.71
CA ARG A 676 -1.99 13.94 7.14
C ARG A 676 -2.63 15.27 7.49
N TYR A 677 -1.91 16.36 7.34
CA TYR A 677 -2.39 17.67 7.74
C TYR A 677 -2.37 18.68 6.60
N VAL A 678 -3.31 19.62 6.61
CA VAL A 678 -3.37 20.72 5.66
C VAL A 678 -3.59 21.99 6.45
N ASP A 679 -2.65 22.93 6.34
CA ASP A 679 -2.73 24.24 6.99
C ASP A 679 -3.57 25.18 6.11
N LEU A 680 -4.86 25.29 6.44
CA LEU A 680 -5.82 26.03 5.64
C LEU A 680 -5.69 27.55 5.84
N ASP A 681 -5.11 27.98 6.96
CA ASP A 681 -4.96 29.40 7.30
C ASP A 681 -3.52 29.94 7.16
N GLY A 682 -2.57 29.07 6.81
CA GLY A 682 -1.18 29.41 6.51
C GLY A 682 -0.36 29.78 7.74
N ASN A 683 -0.79 29.39 8.94
CA ASN A 683 -0.17 29.80 10.20
C ASN A 683 0.94 28.83 10.69
N GLY A 684 1.13 27.70 10.00
CA GLY A 684 2.09 26.64 10.31
C GLY A 684 1.70 25.72 11.48
N LYS A 685 0.48 25.84 12.03
CA LYS A 685 -0.02 25.08 13.17
C LYS A 685 -1.42 24.55 12.92
N ILE A 686 -1.54 23.23 13.01
CA ILE A 686 -2.81 22.51 12.91
C ILE A 686 -3.59 22.67 14.21
N LYS A 687 -4.73 23.37 14.17
CA LYS A 687 -5.54 23.66 15.37
C LYS A 687 -6.94 23.06 15.35
N GLY A 688 -7.43 22.62 14.19
CA GLY A 688 -8.78 22.07 14.03
C GLY A 688 -8.81 20.67 13.40
N GLU A 689 -9.93 19.97 13.55
CA GLU A 689 -10.23 18.72 12.81
C GLU A 689 -10.30 18.98 11.30
N ASP A 690 -10.71 20.19 10.90
CA ASP A 690 -10.80 20.64 9.49
C ASP A 690 -9.43 20.69 8.77
N GLU A 691 -8.34 20.68 9.53
CA GLU A 691 -6.95 20.71 9.04
C GLU A 691 -6.25 19.35 9.15
N THR A 692 -6.99 18.33 9.59
CA THR A 692 -6.51 16.95 9.76
C THR A 692 -7.26 16.04 8.80
N ILE A 693 -6.58 15.54 7.78
CA ILE A 693 -7.14 14.57 6.86
C ILE A 693 -6.76 13.18 7.35
N THR A 694 -7.73 12.46 7.89
CA THR A 694 -7.59 11.05 8.22
C THR A 694 -8.10 10.19 7.07
N SER A 695 -7.35 9.15 6.75
CA SER A 695 -7.77 8.05 5.90
C SER A 695 -7.68 6.78 6.72
N MET A 696 -8.76 6.03 6.78
CA MET A 696 -8.74 4.69 7.35
C MET A 696 -9.29 3.77 6.30
N SER A 697 -8.49 2.80 5.89
CA SER A 697 -8.92 1.71 5.03
C SER A 697 -8.96 0.43 5.85
N MET A 698 -9.91 -0.42 5.55
CA MET A 698 -9.94 -1.78 6.07
C MET A 698 -10.23 -2.65 4.88
N GLY A 699 -9.24 -3.43 4.50
CA GLY A 699 -9.29 -4.30 3.34
C GLY A 699 -9.06 -5.73 3.78
N VAL A 700 -9.60 -6.67 3.02
CA VAL A 700 -9.10 -8.03 3.08
C VAL A 700 -7.91 -8.07 2.15
N GLU A 701 -6.72 -8.19 2.73
CA GLU A 701 -5.49 -8.39 1.99
C GLU A 701 -5.29 -9.90 1.86
N PHE A 702 -5.10 -10.35 0.63
CA PHE A 702 -4.67 -11.72 0.38
C PHE A 702 -3.14 -11.68 0.39
N SER A 703 -2.54 -12.10 1.50
CA SER A 703 -1.08 -12.23 1.58
C SER A 703 -0.70 -13.50 0.86
N PHE A 704 -0.24 -13.40 -0.39
CA PHE A 704 0.07 -14.57 -1.21
C PHE A 704 1.29 -15.34 -0.74
#